data_AF-A0AAD5SV42-F1
#
_entry.id   AF-A0AAD5SV42-F1
#
_cell.length_a   1.000
_cell.length_b   1.000
_cell.length_c   1.000
_cell.angle_alpha   90.00
_cell.angle_beta   90.00
_cell.angle_gamma   90.00
#
_symmetry.space_group_name_H-M   'P 1'
#
loop_
_entity.id
_entity.type
_entity.pdbx_description
1 polymer ?
#
loop_
_entity_poly.entity_id
_entity_poly.type
_entity_poly.pdbx_seq_one_letter_code
_entity_poly.pdbx_strand_id
1 'polypeptide(L)'
;MCYYKLDYYDVSQEVLAVYLQHFPDSLIAINLKACNHFRLYNGKAAEAELNTISEKISSAFRFADDLIKHNMVVFRGGEGALQVFPNLLDVIPEARLNLVIFHMKNDDIISAFNLMKDVEPSTPQEYILKGIVNAALGQDQESRDHLKIAQQYFQLVGGSASECDTIPGRQCMASCFFLLKQFDDVLIYLNSIKSFYLTDVNDSVIPIVNQGYFYNDDTFNYNYGQAKVAAAAYEEAEDILLMIQSDKLKNEYAYLSHLAKCYIMNKKPRLAWELYLKMETSSESFSLLQLVANDCYKMSQYLYSAKAFDVLERLDPNPDYWEGKRGACIGILQQIISGDESKDCFRDIITLLRNTSNPQVEYIVRIIKKKKNMSDLEADFLARERELLGDDALQFGNPLVGASADAGAGGSASNGNGTGFGGFGGYDTSFANGNGTNGTTTAGDGFGEFGDYGTPGVSKTSGFDYDFDAGLNSSAAVMAALPQFVNNSPDFALPPQEPEAVRLWRENFELSIADRDARSVAKNGETVNAAKDSLDRFYAEYNDKKNKTIARNKEFEKDAADHDETLNGTIWERVVKQIDTSAATSSANNAKLKDKLKLADGKEDKSKKVTAPKSKDTGRMKSLLINLKSDKNAPGANDQ
;
A
#
# COMPACT_ATOMS: atom_id res chain seq x y z
N MET A 1 -17.31 -15.28 -35.72
CA MET A 1 -17.64 -16.51 -34.98
C MET A 1 -16.42 -17.14 -34.31
N CYS A 2 -15.44 -17.71 -35.03
CA CYS A 2 -14.28 -18.33 -34.36
C CYS A 2 -13.51 -17.33 -33.46
N TYR A 3 -13.19 -16.14 -33.99
CA TYR A 3 -12.60 -15.05 -33.20
C TYR A 3 -13.44 -14.65 -31.97
N TYR A 4 -14.78 -14.63 -32.08
CA TYR A 4 -15.69 -14.39 -30.94
C TYR A 4 -15.59 -15.46 -29.85
N LYS A 5 -15.37 -16.73 -30.22
CA LYS A 5 -15.16 -17.84 -29.27
C LYS A 5 -13.73 -17.90 -28.69
N LEU A 6 -12.85 -17.02 -29.15
CA LEU A 6 -11.48 -16.82 -28.63
C LEU A 6 -11.34 -15.43 -27.99
N ASP A 7 -12.46 -14.78 -27.68
CA ASP A 7 -12.59 -13.42 -27.12
C ASP A 7 -11.90 -12.28 -27.88
N TYR A 8 -11.41 -12.54 -29.11
CA TYR A 8 -10.94 -11.54 -30.08
C TYR A 8 -12.14 -10.83 -30.73
N TYR A 9 -12.88 -10.06 -29.91
CA TYR A 9 -14.13 -9.41 -30.30
C TYR A 9 -13.93 -8.29 -31.34
N ASP A 10 -12.77 -7.65 -31.33
CA ASP A 10 -12.29 -6.66 -32.29
C ASP A 10 -12.07 -7.28 -33.68
N VAL A 11 -11.23 -8.32 -33.79
CA VAL A 11 -10.99 -9.06 -35.04
C VAL A 11 -12.28 -9.73 -35.52
N SER A 12 -13.11 -10.22 -34.59
CA SER A 12 -14.46 -10.72 -34.88
C SER A 12 -15.35 -9.64 -35.52
N GLN A 13 -15.22 -8.38 -35.10
CA GLN A 13 -16.00 -7.25 -35.61
C GLN A 13 -15.52 -6.76 -36.98
N GLU A 14 -14.21 -6.70 -37.22
CA GLU A 14 -13.65 -6.31 -38.52
C GLU A 14 -14.02 -7.29 -39.63
N VAL A 15 -13.77 -8.59 -39.41
CA VAL A 15 -14.08 -9.65 -40.39
C VAL A 15 -15.60 -9.72 -40.66
N LEU A 16 -16.42 -9.44 -39.64
CA LEU A 16 -17.88 -9.40 -39.76
C LEU A 16 -18.38 -8.18 -40.53
N ALA A 17 -17.71 -7.02 -40.41
CA ALA A 17 -18.04 -5.83 -41.18
C ALA A 17 -17.88 -6.06 -42.69
N VAL A 18 -16.82 -6.74 -43.11
CA VAL A 18 -16.61 -7.14 -44.52
C VAL A 18 -17.73 -8.06 -45.01
N TYR A 19 -18.17 -9.03 -44.20
CA TYR A 19 -19.30 -9.90 -44.56
C TYR A 19 -20.62 -9.12 -44.70
N LEU A 20 -20.88 -8.17 -43.80
CA LEU A 20 -22.10 -7.34 -43.80
C LEU A 20 -22.16 -6.36 -44.99
N GLN A 21 -21.03 -5.99 -45.61
CA GLN A 21 -21.04 -5.22 -46.87
C GLN A 21 -21.69 -6.00 -48.03
N HIS A 22 -21.56 -7.33 -48.03
CA HIS A 22 -22.16 -8.20 -49.04
C HIS A 22 -23.55 -8.75 -48.65
N PHE A 23 -23.80 -8.92 -47.35
CA PHE A 23 -25.03 -9.52 -46.80
C PHE A 23 -25.64 -8.67 -45.67
N PRO A 24 -26.11 -7.44 -45.96
CA PRO A 24 -26.53 -6.46 -44.93
C PRO A 24 -27.78 -6.86 -44.13
N ASP A 25 -28.59 -7.79 -44.64
CA ASP A 25 -29.81 -8.30 -43.98
C ASP A 25 -29.61 -9.66 -43.29
N SER A 26 -28.35 -10.13 -43.14
CA SER A 26 -28.06 -11.41 -42.48
C SER A 26 -28.29 -11.34 -40.97
N LEU A 27 -29.45 -11.83 -40.52
CA LEU A 27 -29.88 -11.82 -39.10
C LEU A 27 -28.80 -12.38 -38.15
N ILE A 28 -28.11 -13.45 -38.56
CA ILE A 28 -27.03 -14.09 -37.79
C ILE A 28 -25.82 -13.15 -37.66
N ALA A 29 -25.47 -12.45 -38.73
CA ALA A 29 -24.35 -11.52 -38.75
C ALA A 29 -24.64 -10.26 -37.94
N ILE A 30 -25.85 -9.69 -38.02
CA ILE A 30 -26.23 -8.52 -37.21
C ILE A 30 -26.34 -8.91 -35.72
N ASN A 31 -26.87 -10.09 -35.39
CA ASN A 31 -26.88 -10.57 -34.00
C ASN A 31 -25.44 -10.76 -33.47
N LEU A 32 -24.52 -11.33 -34.26
CA LEU A 32 -23.12 -11.42 -33.86
C LEU A 32 -22.46 -10.02 -33.70
N LYS A 33 -22.85 -9.04 -34.53
CA LYS A 33 -22.38 -7.65 -34.42
C LYS A 33 -22.83 -7.02 -33.10
N ALA A 34 -24.10 -7.23 -32.72
CA ALA A 34 -24.61 -6.83 -31.41
C ALA A 34 -23.84 -7.53 -30.27
N CYS A 35 -23.56 -8.83 -30.38
CA CYS A 35 -22.75 -9.57 -29.40
C CYS A 35 -21.29 -9.09 -29.31
N ASN A 36 -20.67 -8.64 -30.42
CA ASN A 36 -19.37 -7.97 -30.40
C ASN A 36 -19.47 -6.60 -29.68
N HIS A 37 -20.47 -5.78 -30.04
CA HIS A 37 -20.70 -4.45 -29.45
C HIS A 37 -20.98 -4.48 -27.95
N PHE A 38 -21.66 -5.53 -27.47
CA PHE A 38 -21.89 -5.74 -26.04
C PHE A 38 -20.59 -5.95 -25.27
N ARG A 39 -19.62 -6.65 -25.88
CA ARG A 39 -18.31 -6.96 -25.29
C ARG A 39 -17.29 -5.83 -25.40
N LEU A 40 -17.32 -5.10 -26.52
CA LEU A 40 -16.38 -4.00 -26.79
C LEU A 40 -16.83 -2.67 -26.16
N TYR A 41 -18.15 -2.42 -26.06
CA TYR A 41 -18.69 -1.11 -25.72
C TYR A 41 -19.66 -1.14 -24.53
N ASN A 42 -20.90 -1.61 -24.72
CA ASN A 42 -21.94 -1.67 -23.68
C ASN A 42 -23.27 -2.24 -24.23
N GLY A 43 -24.23 -2.50 -23.32
CA GLY A 43 -25.60 -2.89 -23.62
C GLY A 43 -26.32 -2.01 -24.66
N LYS A 44 -26.30 -0.68 -24.50
CA LYS A 44 -27.06 0.25 -25.36
C LYS A 44 -26.59 0.23 -26.82
N ALA A 45 -25.28 0.06 -27.06
CA ALA A 45 -24.74 -0.14 -28.40
C ALA A 45 -25.25 -1.45 -29.02
N ALA A 46 -25.28 -2.54 -28.25
CA ALA A 46 -25.77 -3.83 -28.70
C ALA A 46 -27.30 -3.86 -28.93
N GLU A 47 -28.08 -3.17 -28.11
CA GLU A 47 -29.52 -2.98 -28.33
C GLU A 47 -29.82 -2.24 -29.63
N ALA A 48 -29.07 -1.18 -29.93
CA ALA A 48 -29.24 -0.42 -31.17
C ALA A 48 -29.06 -1.30 -32.42
N GLU A 49 -28.06 -2.18 -32.41
CA GLU A 49 -27.84 -3.16 -33.48
C GLU A 49 -28.98 -4.20 -33.57
N LEU A 50 -29.45 -4.75 -32.44
CA LEU A 50 -30.59 -5.71 -32.43
C LEU A 50 -31.90 -5.10 -32.93
N ASN A 51 -32.17 -3.83 -32.62
CA ASN A 51 -33.40 -3.17 -33.05
C ASN A 51 -33.51 -3.11 -34.59
N THR A 52 -32.39 -2.98 -35.31
CA THR A 52 -32.36 -3.05 -36.79
C THR A 52 -32.78 -4.42 -37.35
N ILE A 53 -32.72 -5.47 -36.54
CA ILE A 53 -33.20 -6.81 -36.90
C ILE A 53 -34.70 -6.94 -36.61
N SER A 54 -35.15 -6.43 -35.46
CA SER A 54 -36.55 -6.49 -35.00
C SER A 54 -37.53 -5.94 -36.05
N GLU A 55 -37.20 -4.79 -36.66
CA GLU A 55 -38.01 -4.15 -37.70
C GLU A 55 -38.10 -4.95 -39.02
N LYS A 56 -37.18 -5.90 -39.25
CA LYS A 56 -37.05 -6.66 -40.50
C LYS A 56 -37.59 -8.11 -40.41
N ILE A 57 -37.95 -8.60 -39.22
CA ILE A 57 -38.31 -10.00 -39.05
C ILE A 57 -39.73 -10.29 -39.58
N SER A 58 -39.77 -11.10 -40.64
CA SER A 58 -40.99 -11.78 -41.07
C SER A 58 -41.33 -12.93 -40.12
N SER A 59 -42.63 -13.14 -39.88
CA SER A 59 -43.19 -14.12 -38.92
C SER A 59 -42.82 -15.59 -39.16
N ALA A 60 -42.13 -15.90 -40.26
CA ALA A 60 -41.54 -17.21 -40.55
C ALA A 60 -40.34 -17.57 -39.64
N PHE A 61 -39.62 -16.59 -39.08
CA PHE A 61 -38.37 -16.82 -38.34
C PHE A 61 -38.53 -16.80 -36.81
N ARG A 62 -39.46 -17.59 -36.25
CA ARG A 62 -39.74 -17.62 -34.80
C ARG A 62 -38.51 -17.90 -33.92
N PHE A 63 -37.58 -18.74 -34.37
CA PHE A 63 -36.32 -18.99 -33.63
C PHE A 63 -35.46 -17.72 -33.46
N ALA A 64 -35.49 -16.79 -34.42
CA ALA A 64 -34.76 -15.53 -34.30
C ALA A 64 -35.42 -14.59 -33.28
N ASP A 65 -36.75 -14.58 -33.21
CA ASP A 65 -37.53 -13.79 -32.25
C ASP A 65 -37.19 -14.17 -30.79
N ASP A 66 -37.11 -15.47 -30.48
CA ASP A 66 -36.75 -15.96 -29.15
C ASP A 66 -35.28 -15.67 -28.78
N LEU A 67 -34.34 -15.82 -29.73
CA LEU A 67 -32.92 -15.48 -29.53
C LEU A 67 -32.71 -13.97 -29.33
N ILE A 68 -33.46 -13.13 -30.05
CA ILE A 68 -33.37 -11.67 -29.92
C ILE A 68 -33.95 -11.21 -28.58
N LYS A 69 -35.09 -11.78 -28.13
CA LYS A 69 -35.62 -11.51 -26.78
C LYS A 69 -34.61 -11.89 -25.70
N HIS A 70 -33.99 -13.06 -25.80
CA HIS A 70 -32.94 -13.49 -24.88
C HIS A 70 -31.78 -12.48 -24.83
N ASN A 71 -31.22 -12.13 -26.00
CA ASN A 71 -30.06 -11.24 -26.07
C ASN A 71 -30.40 -9.79 -25.63
N MET A 72 -31.62 -9.32 -25.90
CA MET A 72 -32.11 -8.01 -25.44
C MET A 72 -32.13 -7.92 -23.90
N VAL A 73 -32.61 -8.97 -23.21
CA VAL A 73 -32.57 -9.04 -21.73
C VAL A 73 -31.13 -9.06 -21.20
N VAL A 74 -30.23 -9.82 -21.85
CA VAL A 74 -28.80 -9.86 -21.48
C VAL A 74 -28.15 -8.48 -21.63
N PHE A 75 -28.43 -7.76 -22.71
CA PHE A 75 -27.87 -6.43 -22.97
C PHE A 75 -28.40 -5.36 -22.02
N ARG A 76 -29.65 -5.52 -21.54
CA ARG A 76 -30.23 -4.72 -20.43
C ARG A 76 -29.82 -5.20 -19.04
N GLY A 77 -28.83 -6.07 -18.93
CA GLY A 77 -28.29 -6.54 -17.65
C GLY A 77 -29.24 -7.42 -16.83
N GLY A 78 -30.34 -7.91 -17.42
CA GLY A 78 -31.36 -8.72 -16.75
C GLY A 78 -32.76 -8.09 -16.69
N GLU A 79 -32.97 -6.88 -17.19
CA GLU A 79 -34.32 -6.29 -17.25
C GLU A 79 -35.27 -7.19 -18.05
N GLY A 80 -36.37 -7.63 -17.42
CA GLY A 80 -37.34 -8.55 -18.03
C GLY A 80 -36.99 -10.05 -17.94
N ALA A 81 -35.89 -10.44 -17.27
CA ALA A 81 -35.43 -11.83 -17.16
C ALA A 81 -36.53 -12.83 -16.77
N LEU A 82 -37.34 -12.52 -15.75
CA LEU A 82 -38.42 -13.39 -15.26
C LEU A 82 -39.59 -13.55 -16.24
N GLN A 83 -39.71 -12.69 -17.26
CA GLN A 83 -40.74 -12.80 -18.30
C GLN A 83 -40.26 -13.63 -19.50
N VAL A 84 -38.95 -13.58 -19.79
CA VAL A 84 -38.35 -14.15 -21.01
C VAL A 84 -37.68 -15.50 -20.71
N PHE A 85 -36.69 -15.54 -19.82
CA PHE A 85 -35.83 -16.72 -19.66
C PHE A 85 -36.56 -18.00 -19.22
N PRO A 86 -37.56 -17.98 -18.32
CA PRO A 86 -38.28 -19.21 -17.92
C PRO A 86 -38.92 -19.98 -19.08
N ASN A 87 -39.33 -19.27 -20.16
CA ASN A 87 -39.91 -19.88 -21.35
C ASN A 87 -38.85 -20.41 -22.34
N LEU A 88 -37.55 -20.11 -22.11
CA LEU A 88 -36.44 -20.42 -23.00
C LEU A 88 -35.42 -21.42 -22.40
N LEU A 89 -35.64 -21.89 -21.17
CA LEU A 89 -34.71 -22.76 -20.42
C LEU A 89 -34.32 -24.07 -21.12
N ASP A 90 -35.20 -24.57 -22.00
CA ASP A 90 -35.01 -25.79 -22.78
C ASP A 90 -34.94 -25.51 -24.30
N VAL A 91 -34.77 -24.22 -24.67
CA VAL A 91 -34.67 -23.72 -26.05
C VAL A 91 -33.30 -23.08 -26.33
N ILE A 92 -32.76 -22.34 -25.35
CA ILE A 92 -31.46 -21.66 -25.40
C ILE A 92 -30.67 -22.07 -24.15
N PRO A 93 -29.55 -22.81 -24.27
CA PRO A 93 -28.76 -23.26 -23.11
C PRO A 93 -28.34 -22.12 -22.18
N GLU A 94 -27.95 -20.98 -22.76
CA GLU A 94 -27.51 -19.79 -22.03
C GLU A 94 -28.64 -19.13 -21.21
N ALA A 95 -29.93 -19.35 -21.54
CA ALA A 95 -31.05 -18.74 -20.82
C ALA A 95 -31.10 -19.20 -19.35
N ARG A 96 -30.72 -20.45 -19.08
CA ARG A 96 -30.62 -20.99 -17.71
C ARG A 96 -29.51 -20.31 -16.93
N LEU A 97 -28.33 -20.17 -17.54
CA LEU A 97 -27.17 -19.52 -16.91
C LEU A 97 -27.45 -18.04 -16.63
N ASN A 98 -28.04 -17.34 -17.59
CA ASN A 98 -28.40 -15.92 -17.46
C ASN A 98 -29.51 -15.70 -16.40
N LEU A 99 -30.49 -16.61 -16.28
CA LEU A 99 -31.49 -16.56 -15.21
C LEU A 99 -30.86 -16.82 -13.82
N VAL A 100 -29.94 -17.77 -13.70
CA VAL A 100 -29.19 -18.01 -12.45
C VAL A 100 -28.36 -16.79 -12.07
N ILE A 101 -27.64 -16.17 -13.02
CA ILE A 101 -26.89 -14.93 -12.79
C ILE A 101 -27.83 -13.79 -12.37
N PHE A 102 -29.04 -13.70 -12.93
CA PHE A 102 -30.06 -12.74 -12.52
C PHE A 102 -30.51 -12.96 -11.06
N HIS A 103 -30.83 -14.19 -10.65
CA HIS A 103 -31.19 -14.48 -9.25
C HIS A 103 -30.03 -14.16 -8.29
N MET A 104 -28.80 -14.57 -8.62
CA MET A 104 -27.60 -14.27 -7.82
C MET A 104 -27.34 -12.76 -7.66
N LYS A 105 -27.59 -11.95 -8.70
CA LYS A 105 -27.45 -10.47 -8.62
C LYS A 105 -28.52 -9.78 -7.79
N ASN A 106 -29.64 -10.46 -7.52
CA ASN A 106 -30.73 -9.98 -6.66
C ASN A 106 -30.71 -10.68 -5.29
N ASP A 107 -29.56 -11.25 -4.90
CA ASP A 107 -29.32 -11.97 -3.65
C ASP A 107 -30.25 -13.20 -3.41
N ASP A 108 -30.92 -13.72 -4.46
CA ASP A 108 -31.82 -14.89 -4.43
C ASP A 108 -31.05 -16.21 -4.67
N ILE A 109 -30.30 -16.61 -3.66
CA ILE A 109 -29.45 -17.81 -3.67
C ILE A 109 -30.27 -19.09 -3.86
N ILE A 110 -31.50 -19.14 -3.32
CA ILE A 110 -32.33 -20.35 -3.30
C ILE A 110 -32.90 -20.66 -4.70
N SER A 111 -33.39 -19.67 -5.44
CA SER A 111 -33.82 -19.88 -6.83
C SER A 111 -32.64 -20.23 -7.74
N ALA A 112 -31.50 -19.55 -7.56
CA ALA A 112 -30.26 -19.85 -8.27
C ALA A 112 -29.81 -21.32 -8.06
N PHE A 113 -29.85 -21.82 -6.82
CA PHE A 113 -29.55 -23.23 -6.53
C PHE A 113 -30.55 -24.20 -7.15
N ASN A 114 -31.85 -23.89 -7.08
CA ASN A 114 -32.89 -24.76 -7.65
C ASN A 114 -32.76 -24.92 -9.18
N LEU A 115 -32.23 -23.93 -9.89
CA LEU A 115 -31.97 -23.99 -11.33
C LEU A 115 -30.70 -24.78 -11.71
N MET A 116 -29.73 -24.93 -10.80
CA MET A 116 -28.41 -25.55 -11.05
C MET A 116 -28.19 -26.92 -10.38
N LYS A 117 -28.96 -27.27 -9.33
CA LYS A 117 -28.75 -28.50 -8.54
C LYS A 117 -28.75 -29.77 -9.40
N ASP A 118 -29.72 -29.90 -10.31
CA ASP A 118 -29.94 -31.07 -11.17
C ASP A 118 -29.17 -31.00 -12.51
N VAL A 119 -28.46 -29.90 -12.78
CA VAL A 119 -27.67 -29.72 -14.01
C VAL A 119 -26.33 -30.45 -13.88
N GLU A 120 -26.05 -31.42 -14.75
CA GLU A 120 -24.72 -32.02 -14.91
C GLU A 120 -23.84 -31.08 -15.76
N PRO A 121 -22.79 -30.44 -15.22
CA PRO A 121 -22.05 -29.43 -15.97
C PRO A 121 -21.22 -30.05 -17.12
N SER A 122 -21.31 -29.45 -18.30
CA SER A 122 -20.61 -29.89 -19.52
C SER A 122 -19.59 -28.86 -20.02
N THR A 123 -19.84 -27.58 -19.74
CA THR A 123 -19.03 -26.42 -20.14
C THR A 123 -18.36 -25.75 -18.93
N PRO A 124 -17.21 -25.08 -19.09
CA PRO A 124 -16.58 -24.32 -18.00
C PRO A 124 -17.54 -23.34 -17.32
N GLN A 125 -18.42 -22.69 -18.08
CA GLN A 125 -19.40 -21.73 -17.56
C GLN A 125 -20.41 -22.39 -16.60
N GLU A 126 -20.89 -23.59 -16.90
CA GLU A 126 -21.77 -24.36 -15.99
C GLU A 126 -21.02 -24.79 -14.72
N TYR A 127 -19.76 -25.22 -14.84
CA TYR A 127 -18.91 -25.58 -13.70
C TYR A 127 -18.65 -24.38 -12.78
N ILE A 128 -18.25 -23.23 -13.34
CA ILE A 128 -18.05 -21.97 -12.61
C ILE A 128 -19.33 -21.59 -11.87
N LEU A 129 -20.47 -21.58 -12.56
CA LEU A 129 -21.72 -21.11 -11.98
C LEU A 129 -22.25 -22.07 -10.90
N LYS A 130 -22.11 -23.38 -11.09
CA LYS A 130 -22.44 -24.37 -10.04
C LYS A 130 -21.50 -24.24 -8.84
N GLY A 131 -20.24 -23.85 -9.05
CA GLY A 131 -19.30 -23.46 -8.01
C GLY A 131 -19.76 -22.24 -7.20
N ILE A 132 -20.03 -21.11 -7.89
CA ILE A 132 -20.49 -19.85 -7.28
C ILE A 132 -21.76 -20.05 -6.45
N VAL A 133 -22.76 -20.75 -7.00
CA VAL A 133 -24.04 -20.96 -6.33
C VAL A 133 -23.90 -21.85 -5.08
N ASN A 134 -23.00 -22.85 -5.10
CA ASN A 134 -22.66 -23.63 -3.89
C ASN A 134 -21.83 -22.81 -2.89
N ALA A 135 -20.99 -21.87 -3.34
CA ALA A 135 -20.22 -21.01 -2.45
C ALA A 135 -21.15 -20.10 -1.63
N ALA A 136 -22.08 -19.41 -2.31
CA ALA A 136 -23.04 -18.53 -1.67
C ALA A 136 -23.99 -19.29 -0.73
N LEU A 137 -24.54 -20.43 -1.16
CA LEU A 137 -25.41 -21.26 -0.31
C LEU A 137 -24.65 -21.84 0.91
N GLY A 138 -23.38 -22.19 0.73
CA GLY A 138 -22.50 -22.64 1.81
C GLY A 138 -22.08 -21.54 2.79
N GLN A 139 -22.13 -20.27 2.38
CA GLN A 139 -21.94 -19.11 3.25
C GLN A 139 -23.22 -18.78 4.02
N ASP A 140 -24.35 -18.61 3.32
CA ASP A 140 -25.68 -18.33 3.87
C ASP A 140 -26.13 -19.34 4.94
N GLN A 141 -25.90 -20.64 4.69
CA GLN A 141 -26.34 -21.73 5.57
C GLN A 141 -25.22 -22.30 6.45
N GLU A 142 -24.04 -21.65 6.51
CA GLU A 142 -22.79 -22.14 7.12
C GLU A 142 -22.39 -23.58 6.68
N SER A 143 -22.91 -24.05 5.54
CA SER A 143 -22.83 -25.45 5.12
C SER A 143 -21.47 -25.79 4.52
N ARG A 144 -20.62 -26.39 5.37
CA ARG A 144 -19.27 -26.86 5.02
C ARG A 144 -19.23 -27.80 3.81
N ASP A 145 -20.30 -28.53 3.52
CA ASP A 145 -20.33 -29.47 2.39
C ASP A 145 -20.62 -28.76 1.07
N HIS A 146 -21.49 -27.74 1.05
CA HIS A 146 -21.62 -26.84 -0.10
C HIS A 146 -20.32 -26.07 -0.39
N LEU A 147 -19.62 -25.61 0.66
CA LEU A 147 -18.31 -24.95 0.49
C LEU A 147 -17.24 -25.88 -0.13
N LYS A 148 -17.21 -27.18 0.25
CA LYS A 148 -16.32 -28.17 -0.41
C LYS A 148 -16.70 -28.40 -1.87
N ILE A 149 -17.99 -28.49 -2.20
CA ILE A 149 -18.47 -28.66 -3.57
C ILE A 149 -18.06 -27.46 -4.43
N ALA A 150 -18.20 -26.24 -3.90
CA ALA A 150 -17.72 -25.02 -4.55
C ALA A 150 -16.21 -25.04 -4.79
N GLN A 151 -15.42 -25.36 -3.76
CA GLN A 151 -13.97 -25.50 -3.85
C GLN A 151 -13.56 -26.51 -4.94
N GLN A 152 -14.21 -27.68 -5.01
CA GLN A 152 -13.94 -28.70 -6.02
C GLN A 152 -14.21 -28.21 -7.44
N TYR A 153 -15.33 -27.53 -7.69
CA TYR A 153 -15.62 -26.97 -9.01
C TYR A 153 -14.66 -25.84 -9.40
N PHE A 154 -14.30 -24.96 -8.47
CA PHE A 154 -13.29 -23.92 -8.72
C PHE A 154 -11.91 -24.49 -9.03
N GLN A 155 -11.48 -25.53 -8.29
CA GLN A 155 -10.21 -26.21 -8.55
C GLN A 155 -10.22 -26.97 -9.88
N LEU A 156 -11.35 -27.58 -10.26
CA LEU A 156 -11.50 -28.31 -11.53
C LEU A 156 -11.38 -27.38 -12.74
N VAL A 157 -12.00 -26.19 -12.70
CA VAL A 157 -11.90 -25.20 -13.78
C VAL A 157 -10.52 -24.55 -13.78
N GLY A 158 -10.08 -24.01 -12.64
CA GLY A 158 -8.81 -23.29 -12.54
C GLY A 158 -7.56 -24.16 -12.75
N GLY A 159 -7.67 -25.48 -12.53
CA GLY A 159 -6.63 -26.47 -12.86
C GLY A 159 -6.76 -27.10 -14.24
N SER A 160 -7.78 -26.75 -15.06
CA SER A 160 -7.92 -27.28 -16.41
C SER A 160 -6.89 -26.67 -17.35
N ALA A 161 -6.21 -27.51 -18.15
CA ALA A 161 -5.25 -27.06 -19.17
C ALA A 161 -5.86 -26.19 -20.30
N SER A 162 -7.19 -26.05 -20.36
CA SER A 162 -7.88 -25.12 -21.26
C SER A 162 -8.22 -23.76 -20.64
N GLU A 163 -8.23 -23.67 -19.30
CA GLU A 163 -8.73 -22.49 -18.56
C GLU A 163 -7.73 -21.92 -17.54
N CYS A 164 -6.67 -22.66 -17.16
CA CYS A 164 -5.73 -22.23 -16.12
C CYS A 164 -5.07 -20.87 -16.40
N ASP A 165 -4.88 -20.54 -17.66
CA ASP A 165 -4.36 -19.24 -18.10
C ASP A 165 -5.45 -18.20 -18.40
N THR A 166 -6.72 -18.58 -18.51
CA THR A 166 -7.82 -17.64 -18.75
C THR A 166 -8.18 -16.88 -17.47
N ILE A 167 -8.75 -15.69 -17.62
CA ILE A 167 -9.15 -14.86 -16.48
C ILE A 167 -10.22 -15.57 -15.62
N PRO A 168 -11.26 -16.24 -16.19
CA PRO A 168 -12.18 -17.06 -15.40
C PRO A 168 -11.50 -18.20 -14.62
N GLY A 169 -10.51 -18.90 -15.19
CA GLY A 169 -9.78 -19.95 -14.46
C GLY A 169 -8.92 -19.40 -13.33
N ARG A 170 -8.24 -18.26 -13.55
CA ARG A 170 -7.49 -17.53 -12.51
C ARG A 170 -8.41 -17.02 -11.40
N GLN A 171 -9.59 -16.51 -11.73
CA GLN A 171 -10.63 -16.12 -10.77
C GLN A 171 -11.16 -17.31 -9.96
N CYS A 172 -11.31 -18.48 -10.59
CA CYS A 172 -11.68 -19.71 -9.89
C CYS A 172 -10.61 -20.13 -8.88
N MET A 173 -9.33 -20.15 -9.26
CA MET A 173 -8.26 -20.46 -8.30
C MET A 173 -8.20 -19.46 -7.14
N ALA A 174 -8.36 -18.15 -7.40
CA ALA A 174 -8.49 -17.16 -6.35
C ALA A 174 -9.67 -17.48 -5.40
N SER A 175 -10.84 -17.80 -5.94
CA SER A 175 -12.03 -18.18 -5.16
C SER A 175 -11.82 -19.48 -4.35
N CYS A 176 -11.09 -20.45 -4.91
CA CYS A 176 -10.71 -21.68 -4.22
C CYS A 176 -9.80 -21.40 -3.01
N PHE A 177 -8.75 -20.59 -3.18
CA PHE A 177 -7.85 -20.22 -2.09
C PHE A 177 -8.50 -19.28 -1.06
N PHE A 178 -9.49 -18.47 -1.46
CA PHE A 178 -10.35 -17.72 -0.53
C PHE A 178 -11.12 -18.64 0.41
N LEU A 179 -11.76 -19.69 -0.11
CA LEU A 179 -12.48 -20.68 0.71
C LEU A 179 -11.53 -21.45 1.65
N LEU A 180 -10.29 -21.69 1.21
CA LEU A 180 -9.22 -22.27 2.03
C LEU A 180 -8.57 -21.27 3.02
N LYS A 181 -8.87 -19.97 2.92
CA LYS A 181 -8.24 -18.87 3.68
C LYS A 181 -6.72 -18.76 3.48
N GLN A 182 -6.23 -19.18 2.32
CA GLN A 182 -4.83 -19.10 1.90
C GLN A 182 -4.59 -17.81 1.10
N PHE A 183 -4.60 -16.68 1.79
CA PHE A 183 -4.63 -15.35 1.15
C PHE A 183 -3.35 -15.01 0.37
N ASP A 184 -2.19 -15.58 0.74
CA ASP A 184 -0.97 -15.45 -0.06
C ASP A 184 -1.13 -16.06 -1.46
N ASP A 185 -1.73 -17.26 -1.53
CA ASP A 185 -2.04 -17.94 -2.80
C ASP A 185 -3.13 -17.18 -3.60
N VAL A 186 -4.14 -16.64 -2.92
CA VAL A 186 -5.14 -15.74 -3.55
C VAL A 186 -4.46 -14.57 -4.25
N LEU A 187 -3.47 -13.94 -3.59
CA LEU A 187 -2.76 -12.79 -4.16
C LEU A 187 -1.94 -13.16 -5.39
N ILE A 188 -1.42 -14.38 -5.53
CA ILE A 188 -0.74 -14.82 -6.77
C ILE A 188 -1.70 -14.67 -7.97
N TYR A 189 -2.93 -15.19 -7.84
CA TYR A 189 -3.91 -15.14 -8.92
C TYR A 189 -4.44 -13.72 -9.15
N LEU A 190 -4.81 -12.98 -8.11
CA LEU A 190 -5.32 -11.60 -8.24
C LEU A 190 -4.24 -10.64 -8.79
N ASN A 191 -2.98 -10.77 -8.37
CA ASN A 191 -1.87 -10.01 -8.96
C ASN A 191 -1.71 -10.33 -10.45
N SER A 192 -1.85 -11.61 -10.85
CA SER A 192 -1.74 -11.99 -12.27
C SER A 192 -2.88 -11.44 -13.13
N ILE A 193 -4.11 -11.40 -12.60
CA ILE A 193 -5.27 -10.76 -13.26
C ILE A 193 -5.02 -9.25 -13.36
N LYS A 194 -4.60 -8.59 -12.28
CA LYS A 194 -4.25 -7.17 -12.27
C LYS A 194 -3.16 -6.86 -13.31
N SER A 195 -2.13 -7.70 -13.41
CA SER A 195 -1.03 -7.53 -14.38
C SER A 195 -1.50 -7.66 -15.83
N PHE A 196 -2.42 -8.57 -16.14
CA PHE A 196 -2.96 -8.77 -17.49
C PHE A 196 -3.68 -7.52 -18.03
N TYR A 197 -4.21 -6.67 -17.15
CA TYR A 197 -4.85 -5.40 -17.50
C TYR A 197 -3.94 -4.16 -17.42
N LEU A 198 -2.65 -4.33 -17.05
CA LEU A 198 -1.69 -3.23 -16.84
C LEU A 198 -0.52 -3.22 -17.83
N THR A 199 -0.40 -4.20 -18.74
CA THR A 199 0.66 -4.21 -19.76
C THR A 199 0.46 -3.11 -20.80
N ASP A 200 1.19 -2.02 -20.59
CA ASP A 200 1.87 -1.16 -21.56
C ASP A 200 1.03 -0.45 -22.65
N VAL A 201 0.90 0.87 -22.46
CA VAL A 201 0.56 1.85 -23.52
C VAL A 201 1.77 2.12 -24.45
N ASN A 202 2.99 1.82 -24.00
CA ASN A 202 4.18 2.58 -24.42
C ASN A 202 5.03 1.97 -25.54
N ASP A 203 4.80 0.72 -25.98
CA ASP A 203 5.69 0.06 -26.96
C ASP A 203 4.99 -0.90 -27.94
N SER A 204 3.75 -0.56 -28.37
CA SER A 204 3.08 -1.27 -29.47
C SER A 204 2.05 -0.40 -30.20
N VAL A 205 2.11 -0.42 -31.54
CA VAL A 205 1.34 0.47 -32.44
C VAL A 205 -0.11 -0.03 -32.69
N ILE A 206 -0.66 -0.80 -31.75
CA ILE A 206 -2.05 -1.27 -31.76
C ILE A 206 -2.61 -1.11 -30.33
N PRO A 207 -3.48 -0.13 -30.06
CA PRO A 207 -4.12 0.00 -28.76
C PRO A 207 -5.19 -1.09 -28.60
N ILE A 208 -4.84 -2.21 -27.95
CA ILE A 208 -5.82 -3.24 -27.58
C ILE A 208 -6.76 -2.64 -26.53
N VAL A 209 -8.04 -2.49 -26.89
CA VAL A 209 -9.00 -1.58 -26.23
C VAL A 209 -9.60 -2.14 -24.92
N ASN A 210 -8.78 -2.75 -24.07
CA ASN A 210 -9.19 -3.38 -22.81
C ASN A 210 -8.49 -2.84 -21.55
N GLN A 211 -7.71 -1.76 -21.66
CA GLN A 211 -7.25 -1.01 -20.48
C GLN A 211 -8.43 -0.30 -19.80
N GLY A 212 -8.87 -0.80 -18.65
CA GLY A 212 -9.83 -0.11 -17.78
C GLY A 212 -10.82 -1.00 -17.02
N TYR A 213 -11.17 -2.18 -17.55
CA TYR A 213 -12.32 -2.95 -17.05
C TYR A 213 -12.20 -3.46 -15.60
N PHE A 214 -10.99 -3.76 -15.11
CA PHE A 214 -10.79 -4.30 -13.76
C PHE A 214 -10.09 -3.37 -12.76
N TYR A 215 -9.43 -2.29 -13.21
CA TYR A 215 -8.86 -1.29 -12.29
C TYR A 215 -9.97 -0.53 -11.54
N ASN A 216 -11.11 -0.34 -12.21
CA ASN A 216 -12.31 0.31 -11.67
C ASN A 216 -13.43 -0.71 -11.32
N ASP A 217 -13.16 -2.02 -11.29
CA ASP A 217 -14.16 -2.99 -10.78
C ASP A 217 -14.10 -3.02 -9.25
N ASP A 218 -15.11 -2.40 -8.64
CA ASP A 218 -15.35 -2.42 -7.20
C ASP A 218 -15.34 -3.83 -6.62
N THR A 219 -15.84 -4.83 -7.34
CA THR A 219 -15.92 -6.23 -6.90
C THR A 219 -14.53 -6.86 -6.81
N PHE A 220 -13.69 -6.61 -7.82
CA PHE A 220 -12.29 -7.04 -7.82
C PHE A 220 -11.48 -6.32 -6.75
N ASN A 221 -11.59 -4.99 -6.66
CA ASN A 221 -10.90 -4.20 -5.65
C ASN A 221 -11.32 -4.58 -4.23
N TYR A 222 -12.59 -4.93 -4.00
CA TYR A 222 -13.08 -5.42 -2.70
C TYR A 222 -12.40 -6.71 -2.27
N ASN A 223 -12.37 -7.72 -3.15
CA ASN A 223 -11.71 -9.00 -2.88
C ASN A 223 -10.18 -8.82 -2.75
N TYR A 224 -9.56 -8.07 -3.66
CA TYR A 224 -8.12 -7.82 -3.66
C TYR A 224 -7.67 -7.04 -2.40
N GLY A 225 -8.47 -6.07 -1.94
CA GLY A 225 -8.28 -5.37 -0.67
C GLY A 225 -8.36 -6.33 0.53
N GLN A 226 -9.40 -7.17 0.62
CA GLN A 226 -9.53 -8.18 1.69
C GLN A 226 -8.31 -9.12 1.74
N ALA A 227 -7.85 -9.60 0.59
CA ALA A 227 -6.67 -10.47 0.50
C ALA A 227 -5.38 -9.74 0.95
N LYS A 228 -5.19 -8.47 0.57
CA LYS A 228 -4.06 -7.64 1.04
C LYS A 228 -4.08 -7.39 2.55
N VAL A 229 -5.26 -7.14 3.14
CA VAL A 229 -5.40 -7.00 4.62
C VAL A 229 -5.07 -8.31 5.34
N ALA A 230 -5.46 -9.46 4.78
CA ALA A 230 -5.14 -10.76 5.35
C ALA A 230 -3.64 -11.08 5.28
N ALA A 231 -2.97 -10.72 4.18
CA ALA A 231 -1.52 -10.78 4.01
C ALA A 231 -0.74 -9.63 4.71
N ALA A 232 -1.41 -8.84 5.57
CA ALA A 232 -0.85 -7.72 6.33
C ALA A 232 -0.22 -6.57 5.49
N ALA A 233 -0.55 -6.48 4.19
CA ALA A 233 -0.14 -5.40 3.29
C ALA A 233 -1.08 -4.18 3.44
N TYR A 234 -1.16 -3.63 4.65
CA TYR A 234 -2.18 -2.65 5.06
C TYR A 234 -2.10 -1.30 4.34
N GLU A 235 -0.94 -0.90 3.83
CA GLU A 235 -0.75 0.35 3.08
C GLU A 235 -1.43 0.26 1.70
N GLU A 236 -1.02 -0.70 0.86
CA GLU A 236 -1.70 -1.00 -0.41
C GLU A 236 -3.20 -1.27 -0.22
N ALA A 237 -3.57 -1.98 0.85
CA ALA A 237 -4.97 -2.32 1.13
C ALA A 237 -5.83 -1.08 1.44
N GLU A 238 -5.26 -0.04 2.06
CA GLU A 238 -5.98 1.23 2.27
C GLU A 238 -6.31 1.88 0.93
N ASP A 239 -5.32 2.01 0.04
CA ASP A 239 -5.50 2.61 -1.28
C ASP A 239 -6.52 1.84 -2.13
N ILE A 240 -6.41 0.51 -2.19
CA ILE A 240 -7.32 -0.36 -2.96
C ILE A 240 -8.77 -0.25 -2.46
N LEU A 241 -8.98 -0.27 -1.14
CA LEU A 241 -10.32 -0.14 -0.56
C LEU A 241 -10.90 1.28 -0.72
N LEU A 242 -10.06 2.30 -0.85
CA LEU A 242 -10.50 3.68 -1.13
C LEU A 242 -10.83 3.95 -2.61
N MET A 243 -10.36 3.12 -3.55
CA MET A 243 -10.76 3.20 -4.96
C MET A 243 -12.21 2.77 -5.22
N ILE A 244 -12.79 1.98 -4.30
CA ILE A 244 -14.15 1.43 -4.45
C ILE A 244 -15.19 2.56 -4.46
N GLN A 245 -16.14 2.49 -5.39
CA GLN A 245 -17.18 3.50 -5.58
C GLN A 245 -18.54 3.07 -5.00
N SER A 246 -18.95 1.82 -5.23
CA SER A 246 -20.25 1.23 -4.85
C SER A 246 -20.67 1.44 -3.39
N ASP A 247 -21.80 2.11 -3.20
CA ASP A 247 -22.42 2.31 -1.89
C ASP A 247 -22.98 1.01 -1.28
N LYS A 248 -23.32 -0.03 -2.06
CA LYS A 248 -23.71 -1.34 -1.49
C LYS A 248 -22.53 -1.91 -0.70
N LEU A 249 -21.36 -2.01 -1.34
CA LEU A 249 -20.15 -2.58 -0.74
C LEU A 249 -19.62 -1.72 0.41
N LYS A 250 -19.65 -0.39 0.28
CA LYS A 250 -19.17 0.53 1.35
C LYS A 250 -19.93 0.42 2.67
N ASN A 251 -21.19 0.01 2.63
CA ASN A 251 -22.02 -0.16 3.82
C ASN A 251 -21.95 -1.58 4.40
N GLU A 252 -21.29 -2.54 3.73
CA GLU A 252 -21.08 -3.87 4.29
C GLU A 252 -20.10 -3.84 5.48
N TYR A 253 -20.43 -4.54 6.57
CA TYR A 253 -19.52 -4.70 7.71
C TYR A 253 -18.14 -5.24 7.31
N ALA A 254 -18.08 -6.12 6.31
CA ALA A 254 -16.81 -6.63 5.80
C ALA A 254 -15.94 -5.50 5.20
N TYR A 255 -16.47 -4.58 4.40
CA TYR A 255 -15.71 -3.40 3.95
C TYR A 255 -15.24 -2.53 5.13
N LEU A 256 -16.17 -2.16 6.01
CA LEU A 256 -15.91 -1.24 7.12
C LEU A 256 -14.87 -1.79 8.11
N SER A 257 -14.92 -3.10 8.41
CA SER A 257 -13.96 -3.77 9.30
C SER A 257 -12.57 -3.91 8.69
N HIS A 258 -12.45 -4.22 7.40
CA HIS A 258 -11.16 -4.28 6.71
C HIS A 258 -10.53 -2.88 6.60
N LEU A 259 -11.29 -1.85 6.21
CA LEU A 259 -10.78 -0.47 6.11
C LEU A 259 -10.39 0.11 7.49
N ALA A 260 -11.20 -0.12 8.53
CA ALA A 260 -10.86 0.27 9.90
C ALA A 260 -9.57 -0.39 10.37
N LYS A 261 -9.34 -1.67 10.01
CA LYS A 261 -8.09 -2.37 10.32
C LYS A 261 -6.89 -1.77 9.58
N CYS A 262 -7.01 -1.42 8.29
CA CYS A 262 -5.97 -0.68 7.57
C CYS A 262 -5.61 0.62 8.30
N TYR A 263 -6.62 1.44 8.65
CA TYR A 263 -6.40 2.70 9.36
C TYR A 263 -5.69 2.50 10.71
N ILE A 264 -6.04 1.50 11.51
CA ILE A 264 -5.37 1.23 12.80
C ILE A 264 -3.91 0.81 12.57
N MET A 265 -3.66 -0.11 11.63
CA MET A 265 -2.31 -0.60 11.35
C MET A 265 -1.40 0.50 10.78
N ASN A 266 -1.96 1.35 9.91
CA ASN A 266 -1.29 2.51 9.30
C ASN A 266 -1.22 3.74 10.24
N LYS A 267 -1.47 3.56 11.54
CA LYS A 267 -1.39 4.59 12.60
C LYS A 267 -2.36 5.78 12.44
N LYS A 268 -3.51 5.55 11.80
CA LYS A 268 -4.62 6.49 11.59
C LYS A 268 -5.89 6.12 12.42
N PRO A 269 -5.83 5.76 13.72
CA PRO A 269 -6.99 5.25 14.48
C PRO A 269 -8.17 6.22 14.54
N ARG A 270 -7.92 7.52 14.38
CA ARG A 270 -8.96 8.53 14.23
C ARG A 270 -9.95 8.18 13.10
N LEU A 271 -9.46 7.73 11.95
CA LEU A 271 -10.31 7.41 10.80
C LEU A 271 -11.14 6.14 11.05
N ALA A 272 -10.57 5.13 11.72
CA ALA A 272 -11.31 3.95 12.16
C ALA A 272 -12.44 4.30 13.17
N TRP A 273 -12.19 5.25 14.07
CA TRP A 273 -13.21 5.79 14.97
C TRP A 273 -14.29 6.59 14.22
N GLU A 274 -13.90 7.37 13.21
CA GLU A 274 -14.84 8.10 12.34
C GLU A 274 -15.66 7.20 11.40
N LEU A 275 -15.22 5.97 11.11
CA LEU A 275 -16.06 4.94 10.49
C LEU A 275 -17.13 4.46 11.47
N TYR A 276 -16.75 4.07 12.69
CA TYR A 276 -17.71 3.64 13.72
C TYR A 276 -18.78 4.72 14.01
N LEU A 277 -18.38 6.00 14.12
CA LEU A 277 -19.31 7.11 14.36
C LEU A 277 -20.32 7.37 13.22
N LYS A 278 -20.13 6.78 12.03
CA LYS A 278 -21.08 6.86 10.91
C LYS A 278 -22.07 5.71 10.86
N MET A 279 -21.83 4.63 11.61
CA MET A 279 -22.75 3.49 11.66
C MET A 279 -23.92 3.75 12.60
N GLU A 280 -25.09 3.19 12.26
CA GLU A 280 -26.19 3.07 13.20
C GLU A 280 -25.90 1.99 14.27
N THR A 281 -26.68 1.97 15.36
CA THR A 281 -26.49 1.01 16.44
C THR A 281 -26.98 -0.38 16.01
N SER A 282 -26.05 -1.30 15.74
CA SER A 282 -26.31 -2.66 15.25
C SER A 282 -25.32 -3.66 15.84
N SER A 283 -25.56 -4.96 15.60
CA SER A 283 -24.58 -6.01 15.92
C SER A 283 -23.24 -5.80 15.20
N GLU A 284 -23.27 -5.27 13.98
CA GLU A 284 -22.08 -4.99 13.17
C GLU A 284 -21.29 -3.80 13.71
N SER A 285 -21.93 -2.72 14.15
CA SER A 285 -21.21 -1.59 14.74
C SER A 285 -20.65 -1.93 16.12
N PHE A 286 -21.29 -2.82 16.88
CA PHE A 286 -20.71 -3.43 18.07
C PHE A 286 -19.48 -4.31 17.74
N SER A 287 -19.55 -5.15 16.70
CA SER A 287 -18.40 -5.95 16.24
C SER A 287 -17.24 -5.08 15.72
N LEU A 288 -17.53 -3.98 15.02
CA LEU A 288 -16.52 -3.01 14.59
C LEU A 288 -15.88 -2.33 15.80
N LEU A 289 -16.67 -1.94 16.80
CA LEU A 289 -16.19 -1.33 18.03
C LEU A 289 -15.28 -2.28 18.83
N GLN A 290 -15.59 -3.58 18.87
CA GLN A 290 -14.71 -4.60 19.43
C GLN A 290 -13.38 -4.73 18.66
N LEU A 291 -13.41 -4.68 17.32
CA LEU A 291 -12.20 -4.67 16.48
C LEU A 291 -11.34 -3.43 16.81
N VAL A 292 -11.95 -2.25 16.78
CA VAL A 292 -11.27 -0.97 17.08
C VAL A 292 -10.67 -0.98 18.48
N ALA A 293 -11.41 -1.43 19.50
CA ALA A 293 -10.92 -1.52 20.88
C ALA A 293 -9.65 -2.38 20.99
N ASN A 294 -9.68 -3.59 20.41
CA ASN A 294 -8.63 -4.59 20.55
C ASN A 294 -7.40 -4.29 19.67
N ASP A 295 -7.57 -3.91 18.41
CA ASP A 295 -6.43 -3.67 17.51
C ASP A 295 -5.76 -2.32 17.82
N CYS A 296 -6.50 -1.30 18.27
CA CYS A 296 -5.86 -0.09 18.82
C CYS A 296 -5.04 -0.41 20.08
N TYR A 297 -5.48 -1.34 20.94
CA TYR A 297 -4.72 -1.76 22.12
C TYR A 297 -3.39 -2.40 21.73
N LYS A 298 -3.42 -3.37 20.80
CA LYS A 298 -2.22 -4.07 20.30
C LYS A 298 -1.22 -3.10 19.66
N MET A 299 -1.72 -2.14 18.89
CA MET A 299 -0.89 -1.13 18.22
C MET A 299 -0.47 0.05 19.12
N SER A 300 -0.70 -0.05 20.45
CA SER A 300 -0.40 1.00 21.44
C SER A 300 -1.08 2.37 21.17
N GLN A 301 -2.23 2.35 20.49
CA GLN A 301 -3.05 3.52 20.18
C GLN A 301 -4.12 3.71 21.27
N TYR A 302 -3.66 3.77 22.52
CA TYR A 302 -4.49 3.53 23.69
C TYR A 302 -5.64 4.53 23.88
N LEU A 303 -5.54 5.76 23.37
CA LEU A 303 -6.61 6.77 23.46
C LEU A 303 -7.91 6.30 22.77
N TYR A 304 -7.80 5.73 21.57
CA TYR A 304 -8.94 5.22 20.83
C TYR A 304 -9.41 3.86 21.35
N SER A 305 -8.48 3.02 21.82
CA SER A 305 -8.82 1.79 22.56
C SER A 305 -9.66 2.06 23.81
N ALA A 306 -9.25 3.03 24.64
CA ALA A 306 -9.98 3.42 25.85
C ALA A 306 -11.37 4.03 25.54
N LYS A 307 -11.48 4.83 24.46
CA LYS A 307 -12.77 5.37 23.97
C LYS A 307 -13.69 4.26 23.47
N ALA A 308 -13.16 3.24 22.80
CA ALA A 308 -13.95 2.09 22.35
C ALA A 308 -14.41 1.20 23.51
N PHE A 309 -13.53 0.85 24.45
CA PHE A 309 -13.92 0.08 25.64
C PHE A 309 -14.91 0.83 26.55
N ASP A 310 -14.83 2.17 26.66
CA ASP A 310 -15.82 2.99 27.38
C ASP A 310 -17.23 2.94 26.75
N VAL A 311 -17.33 2.74 25.45
CA VAL A 311 -18.62 2.54 24.77
C VAL A 311 -19.07 1.09 24.90
N LEU A 312 -18.18 0.09 24.73
CA LEU A 312 -18.50 -1.33 24.91
C LEU A 312 -19.06 -1.61 26.30
N GLU A 313 -18.40 -1.13 27.37
CA GLU A 313 -18.84 -1.25 28.76
C GLU A 313 -20.25 -0.66 29.02
N ARG A 314 -20.67 0.33 28.23
CA ARG A 314 -22.00 0.96 28.32
C ARG A 314 -23.06 0.25 27.47
N LEU A 315 -22.67 -0.55 26.48
CA LEU A 315 -23.57 -1.37 25.65
C LEU A 315 -23.76 -2.78 26.24
N ASP A 316 -22.70 -3.35 26.79
CA ASP A 316 -22.62 -4.69 27.39
C ASP A 316 -21.74 -4.63 28.66
N PRO A 317 -22.30 -4.75 29.88
CA PRO A 317 -21.57 -4.64 31.15
C PRO A 317 -20.59 -5.79 31.48
N ASN A 318 -19.89 -6.35 30.49
CA ASN A 318 -18.85 -7.37 30.69
C ASN A 318 -17.64 -6.79 31.46
N PRO A 319 -17.20 -7.40 32.59
CA PRO A 319 -15.99 -7.02 33.31
C PRO A 319 -14.72 -6.89 32.46
N ASP A 320 -14.58 -7.67 31.39
CA ASP A 320 -13.41 -7.66 30.51
C ASP A 320 -13.19 -6.30 29.82
N TYR A 321 -14.27 -5.56 29.49
CA TYR A 321 -14.14 -4.24 28.89
C TYR A 321 -13.64 -3.20 29.90
N TRP A 322 -14.00 -3.31 31.18
CA TRP A 322 -13.39 -2.48 32.22
C TRP A 322 -11.90 -2.79 32.36
N GLU A 323 -11.49 -4.06 32.33
CA GLU A 323 -10.08 -4.44 32.42
C GLU A 323 -9.28 -3.91 31.21
N GLY A 324 -9.83 -4.01 29.99
CA GLY A 324 -9.27 -3.42 28.76
C GLY A 324 -9.18 -1.89 28.81
N LYS A 325 -10.26 -1.22 29.22
CA LYS A 325 -10.33 0.24 29.45
C LYS A 325 -9.29 0.70 30.46
N ARG A 326 -9.18 0.03 31.60
CA ARG A 326 -8.21 0.33 32.66
C ARG A 326 -6.79 0.15 32.15
N GLY A 327 -6.51 -0.91 31.41
CA GLY A 327 -5.23 -1.15 30.74
C GLY A 327 -4.88 -0.02 29.78
N ALA A 328 -5.80 0.36 28.89
CA ALA A 328 -5.60 1.44 27.93
C ALA A 328 -5.38 2.79 28.61
N CYS A 329 -6.19 3.16 29.62
CA CYS A 329 -6.00 4.37 30.41
C CYS A 329 -4.62 4.45 31.11
N ILE A 330 -4.06 3.31 31.52
CA ILE A 330 -2.70 3.23 32.08
C ILE A 330 -1.64 3.31 30.95
N GLY A 331 -1.90 2.74 29.78
CA GLY A 331 -1.05 2.88 28.59
C GLY A 331 -0.89 4.32 28.11
N ILE A 332 -1.98 5.11 28.08
CA ILE A 332 -1.90 6.55 27.75
C ILE A 332 -1.09 7.29 28.83
N LEU A 333 -1.31 7.00 30.11
CA LEU A 333 -0.51 7.57 31.22
C LEU A 333 0.99 7.24 31.06
N GLN A 334 1.33 6.04 30.61
CA GLN A 334 2.72 5.65 30.32
C GLN A 334 3.29 6.46 29.15
N GLN A 335 2.57 6.62 28.05
CA GLN A 335 3.01 7.40 26.89
C GLN A 335 3.23 8.88 27.23
N ILE A 336 2.35 9.51 28.02
CA ILE A 336 2.54 10.88 28.52
C ILE A 336 3.81 10.99 29.40
N ILE A 337 4.16 9.92 30.15
CA ILE A 337 5.38 9.89 30.97
C ILE A 337 6.64 9.65 30.12
N SER A 338 6.55 8.91 29.02
CA SER A 338 7.63 8.77 28.03
C SER A 338 7.88 10.03 27.20
N GLY A 339 6.84 10.87 27.02
CA GLY A 339 6.84 12.00 26.09
C GLY A 339 6.25 11.68 24.71
N ASP A 340 5.63 10.51 24.54
CA ASP A 340 5.02 10.05 23.28
C ASP A 340 3.63 10.66 23.00
N GLU A 341 2.98 11.28 24.00
CA GLU A 341 1.62 11.85 23.93
C GLU A 341 1.51 13.18 24.69
N SER A 342 0.53 14.02 24.29
CA SER A 342 0.27 15.31 24.93
C SER A 342 -0.22 15.16 26.37
N LYS A 343 0.23 16.08 27.23
CA LYS A 343 -0.30 16.30 28.58
C LYS A 343 -1.80 16.63 28.61
N ASP A 344 -2.40 17.07 27.51
CA ASP A 344 -3.84 17.31 27.40
C ASP A 344 -4.66 16.04 27.64
N CYS A 345 -4.16 14.89 27.21
CA CYS A 345 -4.82 13.59 27.34
C CYS A 345 -5.03 13.17 28.81
N PHE A 346 -4.36 13.80 29.79
CA PHE A 346 -4.74 13.68 31.21
C PHE A 346 -6.22 14.00 31.48
N ARG A 347 -6.84 14.93 30.72
CA ARG A 347 -8.26 15.27 30.86
C ARG A 347 -9.16 14.16 30.33
N ASP A 348 -8.82 13.60 29.17
CA ASP A 348 -9.56 12.50 28.55
C ASP A 348 -9.51 11.24 29.43
N ILE A 349 -8.32 10.83 29.91
CA ILE A 349 -8.16 9.66 30.79
C ILE A 349 -9.02 9.81 32.06
N ILE A 350 -8.95 10.96 32.74
CA ILE A 350 -9.73 11.19 33.97
C ILE A 350 -11.24 11.17 33.69
N THR A 351 -11.67 11.60 32.51
CA THR A 351 -13.08 11.60 32.11
C THR A 351 -13.55 10.15 31.83
N LEU A 352 -12.83 9.40 31.01
CA LEU A 352 -13.14 8.00 30.67
C LEU A 352 -13.18 7.10 31.92
N LEU A 353 -12.19 7.21 32.81
CA LEU A 353 -12.18 6.43 34.07
C LEU A 353 -13.38 6.75 34.97
N ARG A 354 -13.87 7.99 34.97
CA ARG A 354 -14.99 8.43 35.82
C ARG A 354 -16.36 8.01 35.33
N ASN A 355 -16.49 7.54 34.09
CA ASN A 355 -17.71 6.93 33.59
C ASN A 355 -18.00 5.58 34.25
N THR A 356 -16.99 4.91 34.82
CA THR A 356 -17.12 3.59 35.45
C THR A 356 -17.34 3.67 36.96
N SER A 357 -18.31 2.91 37.47
CA SER A 357 -18.57 2.75 38.91
C SER A 357 -17.68 1.68 39.57
N ASN A 358 -16.36 1.78 39.45
CA ASN A 358 -15.41 0.81 40.04
C ASN A 358 -14.56 1.46 41.17
N PRO A 359 -14.43 0.84 42.36
CA PRO A 359 -13.63 1.37 43.48
C PRO A 359 -12.16 1.70 43.15
N GLN A 360 -11.57 1.07 42.13
CA GLN A 360 -10.20 1.36 41.68
C GLN A 360 -10.05 2.75 41.03
N VAL A 361 -11.14 3.32 40.48
CA VAL A 361 -11.12 4.60 39.73
C VAL A 361 -10.53 5.74 40.57
N GLU A 362 -10.99 5.93 41.81
CA GLU A 362 -10.51 7.03 42.66
C GLU A 362 -9.06 6.86 43.12
N TYR A 363 -8.52 5.63 43.14
CA TYR A 363 -7.09 5.39 43.36
C TYR A 363 -6.27 5.78 42.12
N ILE A 364 -6.69 5.32 40.93
CA ILE A 364 -6.01 5.59 39.65
C ILE A 364 -6.06 7.09 39.33
N VAL A 365 -7.22 7.72 39.43
CA VAL A 365 -7.41 9.17 39.20
C VAL A 365 -6.58 10.01 40.17
N ARG A 366 -6.37 9.57 41.42
CA ARG A 366 -5.48 10.24 42.38
C ARG A 366 -4.01 10.16 41.96
N ILE A 367 -3.56 9.02 41.42
CA ILE A 367 -2.21 8.87 40.86
C ILE A 367 -2.03 9.75 39.62
N ILE A 368 -2.99 9.74 38.69
CA ILE A 368 -2.94 10.56 37.48
C ILE A 368 -2.87 12.05 37.84
N LYS A 369 -3.73 12.54 38.74
CA LYS A 369 -3.69 13.93 39.24
C LYS A 369 -2.35 14.26 39.90
N LYS A 370 -1.82 13.37 40.75
CA LYS A 370 -0.50 13.56 41.38
C LYS A 370 0.61 13.66 40.33
N LYS A 371 0.56 12.85 39.25
CA LYS A 371 1.53 12.89 38.16
C LYS A 371 1.37 14.13 37.28
N LYS A 372 0.15 14.53 36.92
CA LYS A 372 -0.11 15.80 36.24
C LYS A 372 0.46 16.98 37.04
N ASN A 373 0.12 17.10 38.33
CA ASN A 373 0.62 18.21 39.15
C ASN A 373 2.16 18.28 39.22
N MET A 374 2.88 17.14 39.22
CA MET A 374 4.34 17.16 39.07
C MET A 374 4.77 17.67 37.69
N SER A 375 4.17 17.15 36.62
CA SER A 375 4.38 17.61 35.23
C SER A 375 4.18 19.12 35.06
N ASP A 376 3.23 19.68 35.81
CA ASP A 376 2.80 21.07 35.70
C ASP A 376 3.72 21.99 36.55
N LEU A 377 4.19 21.52 37.71
CA LEU A 377 5.28 22.18 38.47
C LEU A 377 6.62 22.13 37.71
N GLU A 378 6.94 21.01 37.06
CA GLU A 378 8.13 20.86 36.21
C GLU A 378 8.08 21.85 35.03
N ALA A 379 6.90 22.06 34.43
CA ALA A 379 6.69 23.03 33.37
C ALA A 379 6.78 24.49 33.86
N ASP A 380 6.17 24.82 35.01
CA ASP A 380 6.27 26.16 35.61
C ASP A 380 7.71 26.51 36.03
N PHE A 381 8.44 25.53 36.58
CA PHE A 381 9.87 25.68 36.89
C PHE A 381 10.70 25.90 35.62
N LEU A 382 10.55 25.05 34.59
CA LEU A 382 11.29 25.21 33.33
C LEU A 382 10.95 26.51 32.60
N ALA A 383 9.70 26.98 32.66
CA ALA A 383 9.31 28.27 32.11
C ALA A 383 9.98 29.43 32.87
N ARG A 384 9.99 29.38 34.21
CA ARG A 384 10.59 30.40 35.06
C ARG A 384 12.11 30.46 34.95
N GLU A 385 12.80 29.32 34.91
CA GLU A 385 14.24 29.28 34.67
C GLU A 385 14.58 29.81 33.27
N ARG A 386 13.77 29.50 32.24
CA ARG A 386 13.94 30.06 30.89
C ARG A 386 13.70 31.57 30.83
N GLU A 387 12.77 32.10 31.62
CA GLU A 387 12.53 33.54 31.78
C GLU A 387 13.68 34.23 32.54
N LEU A 388 14.28 33.55 33.53
CA LEU A 388 15.44 34.02 34.31
C LEU A 388 16.77 34.01 33.54
N LEU A 389 16.99 33.01 32.67
CA LEU A 389 18.20 32.91 31.85
C LEU A 389 18.13 33.69 30.52
N GLY A 390 16.92 34.03 30.03
CA GLY A 390 16.76 34.78 28.78
C GLY A 390 17.41 34.07 27.58
N ASP A 391 18.25 34.77 26.84
CA ASP A 391 18.97 34.22 25.67
C ASP A 391 19.97 33.11 26.07
N ASP A 392 20.58 33.17 27.26
CA ASP A 392 21.53 32.16 27.76
C ASP A 392 20.84 30.79 27.99
N ALA A 393 19.50 30.75 28.10
CA ALA A 393 18.75 29.50 28.20
C ALA A 393 18.96 28.59 26.98
N LEU A 394 19.25 29.17 25.81
CA LEU A 394 19.55 28.43 24.58
C LEU A 394 20.89 27.67 24.66
N GLN A 395 21.82 28.11 25.52
CA GLN A 395 23.13 27.47 25.67
C GLN A 395 23.09 26.20 26.53
N PHE A 396 22.04 26.03 27.36
CA PHE A 396 21.80 24.81 28.15
C PHE A 396 20.77 23.86 27.50
N GLY A 397 19.91 24.38 26.62
CA GLY A 397 18.81 23.64 25.99
C GLY A 397 19.20 22.74 24.80
N ASN A 398 20.19 21.85 24.92
CA ASN A 398 20.53 20.92 23.83
C ASN A 398 20.99 19.51 24.28
N PRO A 399 20.07 18.55 24.43
CA PRO A 399 20.32 17.14 24.17
C PRO A 399 20.24 16.85 22.65
N LEU A 400 21.29 16.25 22.07
CA LEU A 400 21.45 16.05 20.62
C LEU A 400 20.21 15.52 19.87
N VAL A 401 19.50 16.41 19.16
CA VAL A 401 18.65 16.10 17.99
C VAL A 401 18.80 17.25 16.97
N GLY A 402 18.72 16.96 15.67
CA GLY A 402 18.92 17.94 14.59
C GLY A 402 17.81 19.01 14.48
N ALA A 403 18.16 20.18 13.97
CA ALA A 403 17.28 21.34 13.85
C ALA A 403 16.65 21.49 12.45
N SER A 404 15.39 21.95 12.39
CA SER A 404 14.73 22.41 11.15
C SER A 404 13.50 23.30 11.40
N ALA A 405 13.71 24.56 11.78
CA ALA A 405 12.82 25.74 11.65
C ALA A 405 13.64 26.92 12.20
N ASP A 406 14.06 27.92 11.44
CA ASP A 406 13.29 28.90 10.65
C ASP A 406 12.41 29.83 11.49
N ALA A 407 12.91 31.04 11.72
CA ALA A 407 12.19 32.21 12.21
C ALA A 407 12.99 33.46 11.84
N GLY A 408 12.38 34.41 11.12
CA GLY A 408 13.06 35.62 10.66
C GLY A 408 13.28 36.66 11.76
N ALA A 409 14.43 37.33 11.75
CA ALA A 409 14.71 38.48 12.61
C ALA A 409 14.20 39.80 11.98
N GLY A 410 13.71 40.72 12.82
CA GLY A 410 13.09 41.98 12.37
C GLY A 410 13.02 43.08 13.43
N GLY A 411 13.98 43.12 14.37
CA GLY A 411 14.12 44.19 15.38
C GLY A 411 15.34 45.07 15.09
N SER A 412 15.20 46.39 15.23
CA SER A 412 16.13 47.38 14.64
C SER A 412 17.17 47.98 15.60
N ALA A 413 18.36 48.26 15.04
CA ALA A 413 19.32 49.33 15.41
C ALA A 413 19.97 49.31 16.82
N SER A 414 21.28 49.55 16.96
CA SER A 414 21.88 50.89 16.75
C SER A 414 23.39 50.91 16.40
N ASN A 415 23.86 52.03 15.87
CA ASN A 415 25.26 52.32 15.47
C ASN A 415 26.24 52.52 16.65
N GLY A 416 27.56 52.41 16.40
CA GLY A 416 28.54 53.29 17.05
C GLY A 416 30.02 52.86 17.05
N ASN A 417 30.85 53.53 16.25
CA ASN A 417 32.34 53.50 16.28
C ASN A 417 32.93 53.78 17.69
N GLY A 418 34.18 53.42 18.02
CA GLY A 418 35.25 52.75 17.24
C GLY A 418 36.67 53.22 17.67
N THR A 419 37.73 52.61 17.12
CA THR A 419 39.17 52.73 17.54
C THR A 419 39.46 52.13 18.93
N GLY A 420 40.64 51.60 19.31
CA GLY A 420 41.96 51.36 18.70
C GLY A 420 42.99 51.19 19.86
N PHE A 421 44.15 50.51 19.81
CA PHE A 421 44.95 49.90 18.73
C PHE A 421 46.04 48.96 19.33
N GLY A 422 46.52 47.94 18.58
CA GLY A 422 47.61 47.01 18.96
C GLY A 422 47.13 45.71 19.64
N GLY A 423 47.69 44.51 19.41
CA GLY A 423 48.92 44.09 18.71
C GLY A 423 49.71 43.14 19.63
N PHE A 424 50.21 41.96 19.26
CA PHE A 424 50.51 41.32 17.96
C PHE A 424 50.21 39.79 18.02
N GLY A 425 50.18 39.13 16.85
CA GLY A 425 50.55 37.70 16.75
C GLY A 425 49.43 36.69 16.52
N GLY A 426 48.80 36.73 15.35
CA GLY A 426 47.93 35.67 14.84
C GLY A 426 48.16 35.49 13.34
N TYR A 427 48.29 34.25 12.87
CA TYR A 427 48.44 33.90 11.46
C TYR A 427 47.09 34.02 10.74
N ASP A 428 47.07 34.67 9.58
CA ASP A 428 45.88 34.78 8.74
C ASP A 428 45.89 33.75 7.59
N THR A 429 44.71 33.56 7.03
CA THR A 429 44.26 32.57 6.08
C THR A 429 44.80 32.74 4.66
N SER A 430 44.67 31.68 3.87
CA SER A 430 44.28 31.79 2.46
C SER A 430 43.37 30.62 2.06
N PHE A 431 42.42 30.89 1.18
CA PHE A 431 41.32 29.98 0.84
C PHE A 431 41.67 29.09 -0.36
N ALA A 432 41.18 27.84 -0.37
CA ALA A 432 40.89 27.11 -1.61
C ALA A 432 39.82 26.02 -1.43
N ASN A 433 38.65 26.29 -2.02
CA ASN A 433 37.78 25.39 -2.79
C ASN A 433 38.19 23.90 -2.96
N GLY A 434 37.25 22.97 -2.76
CA GLY A 434 37.45 21.53 -3.07
C GLY A 434 36.16 20.70 -2.99
N ASN A 435 35.70 20.17 -4.13
CA ASN A 435 34.56 19.25 -4.22
C ASN A 435 35.01 17.78 -4.04
N GLY A 436 34.10 16.88 -3.65
CA GLY A 436 34.39 15.48 -3.27
C GLY A 436 33.54 15.02 -2.07
N THR A 437 32.91 13.83 -2.02
CA THR A 437 33.14 12.62 -2.82
C THR A 437 33.08 11.37 -1.88
N ASN A 438 32.24 10.31 -1.85
CA ASN A 438 31.07 9.72 -2.55
C ASN A 438 30.39 8.68 -1.55
N GLY A 439 29.06 8.36 -1.51
CA GLY A 439 28.22 7.55 -0.55
C GLY A 439 27.50 6.25 -1.08
N THR A 440 26.15 6.09 -0.89
CA THR A 440 25.21 4.98 -1.32
C THR A 440 25.10 3.67 -0.47
N THR A 441 23.82 3.24 -0.35
CA THR A 441 23.11 1.92 -0.40
C THR A 441 23.92 0.59 -0.59
N THR A 442 23.45 -0.60 -1.02
CA THR A 442 22.11 -1.21 -1.33
C THR A 442 21.84 -2.48 -0.48
N ALA A 443 20.64 -3.06 -0.67
CA ALA A 443 20.38 -4.50 -0.54
C ALA A 443 20.73 -5.27 -1.85
N GLY A 444 20.54 -6.59 -1.90
CA GLY A 444 20.64 -7.42 -3.12
C GLY A 444 22.07 -7.73 -3.59
N ASP A 445 22.43 -8.86 -4.21
CA ASP A 445 21.63 -9.85 -4.95
C ASP A 445 22.45 -11.12 -5.23
N GLY A 446 21.78 -12.15 -5.79
CA GLY A 446 22.36 -13.17 -6.65
C GLY A 446 21.31 -14.20 -7.11
N PHE A 447 21.36 -14.79 -8.31
CA PHE A 447 22.18 -14.52 -9.51
C PHE A 447 21.59 -15.28 -10.71
N GLY A 448 21.83 -14.82 -11.95
CA GLY A 448 21.57 -15.56 -13.21
C GLY A 448 20.46 -14.96 -14.10
N GLU A 449 20.50 -15.06 -15.43
CA GLU A 449 21.60 -15.51 -16.31
C GLU A 449 21.53 -14.82 -17.71
N PHE A 450 22.51 -15.06 -18.58
CA PHE A 450 22.93 -14.24 -19.73
C PHE A 450 22.05 -14.28 -21.01
N GLY A 451 22.10 -13.17 -21.77
CA GLY A 451 22.22 -13.17 -23.25
C GLY A 451 21.22 -12.29 -24.03
N ASP A 452 21.56 -11.69 -25.19
CA ASP A 452 22.89 -11.35 -25.75
C ASP A 452 22.78 -10.24 -26.84
N TYR A 453 23.92 -9.61 -27.19
CA TYR A 453 24.22 -8.54 -28.19
C TYR A 453 23.12 -7.82 -29.04
N GLY A 454 23.21 -6.47 -29.13
CA GLY A 454 22.39 -5.66 -30.04
C GLY A 454 22.72 -4.16 -30.21
N THR A 455 23.98 -3.72 -30.11
CA THR A 455 24.39 -2.28 -30.16
C THR A 455 24.99 -1.84 -31.51
N PRO A 456 25.12 -0.53 -31.82
CA PRO A 456 24.17 0.58 -31.64
C PRO A 456 24.06 1.51 -32.89
N GLY A 457 23.06 2.41 -32.93
CA GLY A 457 22.94 3.48 -33.94
C GLY A 457 22.77 4.87 -33.30
N VAL A 458 23.59 5.86 -33.67
CA VAL A 458 23.66 7.18 -33.01
C VAL A 458 23.23 8.31 -33.95
N SER A 459 22.30 9.18 -33.51
CA SER A 459 22.42 10.65 -33.69
C SER A 459 21.33 11.50 -33.01
N LYS A 460 21.80 12.38 -32.10
CA LYS A 460 21.45 13.81 -31.91
C LYS A 460 19.98 14.24 -31.69
N THR A 461 19.80 14.89 -30.54
CA THR A 461 18.63 15.68 -30.09
C THR A 461 18.65 17.14 -30.57
N SER A 462 17.48 17.76 -30.78
CA SER A 462 17.32 19.23 -30.74
C SER A 462 15.86 19.67 -30.58
N GLY A 463 15.58 20.49 -29.56
CA GLY A 463 14.49 21.47 -29.52
C GLY A 463 13.04 20.98 -29.45
N PHE A 464 12.37 21.26 -28.32
CA PHE A 464 10.92 21.39 -28.22
C PHE A 464 10.61 22.68 -27.47
N ASP A 465 9.76 23.53 -28.04
CA ASP A 465 9.11 24.68 -27.41
C ASP A 465 7.62 24.61 -27.76
N TYR A 466 6.73 24.91 -26.81
CA TYR A 466 5.31 25.19 -27.05
C TYR A 466 4.74 26.04 -25.91
N ASP A 467 4.06 27.13 -26.27
CA ASP A 467 3.37 28.02 -25.34
C ASP A 467 2.12 27.38 -24.70
N PHE A 468 1.72 27.89 -23.53
CA PHE A 468 0.37 27.73 -23.01
C PHE A 468 -0.16 29.05 -22.44
N ASP A 469 -1.27 29.53 -22.99
CA ASP A 469 -1.96 30.75 -22.56
C ASP A 469 -2.98 30.46 -21.44
N ALA A 470 -3.10 31.36 -20.46
CA ALA A 470 -3.90 31.17 -19.26
C ALA A 470 -4.64 32.47 -18.87
N GLY A 471 -5.83 32.64 -19.44
CA GLY A 471 -6.65 33.85 -19.24
C GLY A 471 -7.55 33.84 -18.00
N LEU A 472 -7.62 35.02 -17.38
CA LEU A 472 -8.69 35.54 -16.50
C LEU A 472 -8.81 35.00 -15.05
N ASN A 473 -9.13 35.95 -14.17
CA ASN A 473 -9.21 35.83 -12.72
C ASN A 473 -10.51 36.50 -12.25
N SER A 474 -11.17 36.03 -11.19
CA SER A 474 -12.42 36.65 -10.69
C SER A 474 -12.65 36.54 -9.16
N SER A 475 -12.00 37.47 -8.45
CA SER A 475 -12.58 38.29 -7.37
C SER A 475 -13.34 37.66 -6.18
N ALA A 476 -12.71 37.74 -5.00
CA ALA A 476 -13.37 37.97 -3.72
C ALA A 476 -13.19 39.48 -3.36
N ALA A 477 -14.24 40.28 -3.13
CA ALA A 477 -14.91 40.53 -1.84
C ALA A 477 -14.08 41.40 -0.85
N VAL A 478 -14.60 42.38 -0.08
CA VAL A 478 -15.97 42.96 0.07
C VAL A 478 -15.88 44.36 0.75
N MET A 479 -17.03 45.06 0.97
CA MET A 479 -17.24 46.37 1.65
C MET A 479 -17.15 47.63 0.75
N ALA A 480 -18.03 48.65 0.85
CA ALA A 480 -19.36 48.74 1.49
C ALA A 480 -20.22 49.92 0.95
N ALA A 481 -21.56 49.75 0.99
CA ALA A 481 -22.64 50.76 1.09
C ALA A 481 -22.69 52.03 0.18
N LEU A 482 -23.60 51.99 -0.82
CA LEU A 482 -24.79 52.87 -1.05
C LEU A 482 -24.74 54.43 -0.91
N PRO A 483 -25.58 55.21 -1.63
CA PRO A 483 -26.33 54.93 -2.88
C PRO A 483 -26.33 56.04 -3.97
N GLN A 484 -26.54 55.63 -5.22
CA GLN A 484 -27.18 56.32 -6.36
C GLN A 484 -27.14 57.87 -6.51
N PHE A 485 -26.61 58.35 -7.65
CA PHE A 485 -27.25 59.42 -8.44
C PHE A 485 -27.04 59.22 -9.97
N VAL A 486 -27.84 59.93 -10.77
CA VAL A 486 -28.18 59.63 -12.18
C VAL A 486 -27.25 60.32 -13.20
N ASN A 487 -27.15 59.72 -14.40
CA ASN A 487 -26.72 60.25 -15.73
C ASN A 487 -26.38 61.76 -15.80
N ASN A 488 -25.31 62.23 -16.48
CA ASN A 488 -24.95 61.93 -17.88
C ASN A 488 -23.49 62.38 -18.20
N SER A 489 -22.92 61.84 -19.29
CA SER A 489 -21.66 62.27 -19.93
C SER A 489 -21.85 63.52 -20.83
N PRO A 490 -20.83 64.08 -21.54
CA PRO A 490 -19.38 63.78 -21.53
C PRO A 490 -18.45 65.02 -21.42
N ASP A 491 -17.13 64.83 -21.33
CA ASP A 491 -16.18 65.26 -22.38
C ASP A 491 -14.79 64.59 -22.21
N PHE A 492 -13.91 64.72 -23.22
CA PHE A 492 -12.55 64.13 -23.25
C PHE A 492 -11.49 65.02 -22.58
N ALA A 493 -10.61 64.40 -21.78
CA ALA A 493 -9.33 64.99 -21.33
C ALA A 493 -8.23 63.91 -21.31
N LEU A 494 -6.96 64.32 -21.41
CA LEU A 494 -5.81 63.41 -21.50
C LEU A 494 -5.62 62.57 -20.21
N PRO A 495 -5.03 61.36 -20.31
CA PRO A 495 -4.61 60.63 -19.12
C PRO A 495 -3.59 61.46 -18.32
N PRO A 496 -3.75 61.58 -16.98
CA PRO A 496 -2.78 62.30 -16.16
C PRO A 496 -1.44 61.55 -16.18
N GLN A 497 -0.32 62.29 -16.32
CA GLN A 497 1.01 61.72 -16.08
C GLN A 497 1.10 61.32 -14.60
N GLU A 498 1.59 60.10 -14.32
CA GLU A 498 1.73 59.64 -12.94
C GLU A 498 2.69 60.56 -12.16
N PRO A 499 2.38 60.93 -10.90
CA PRO A 499 3.30 61.69 -10.06
C PRO A 499 4.66 60.98 -9.97
N GLU A 500 5.74 61.73 -10.14
CA GLU A 500 7.10 61.17 -10.24
C GLU A 500 7.48 60.27 -9.04
N ALA A 501 7.01 60.60 -7.84
CA ALA A 501 7.20 59.79 -6.64
C ALA A 501 6.55 58.39 -6.74
N VAL A 502 5.42 58.24 -7.46
CA VAL A 502 4.77 56.94 -7.70
C VAL A 502 5.56 56.13 -8.71
N ARG A 503 6.05 56.76 -9.79
CA ARG A 503 6.94 56.11 -10.77
C ARG A 503 8.22 55.61 -10.10
N LEU A 504 8.91 56.47 -9.35
CA LEU A 504 10.12 56.10 -8.60
C LEU A 504 9.84 55.03 -7.53
N TRP A 505 8.65 55.03 -6.91
CA TRP A 505 8.26 53.97 -5.97
C TRP A 505 8.06 52.62 -6.68
N ARG A 506 7.39 52.58 -7.84
CA ARG A 506 7.29 51.37 -8.68
C ARG A 506 8.68 50.87 -9.08
N GLU A 507 9.51 51.74 -9.66
CA GLU A 507 10.86 51.38 -10.14
C GLU A 507 11.73 50.80 -9.01
N ASN A 508 11.72 51.40 -7.81
CA ASN A 508 12.46 50.86 -6.66
C ASN A 508 11.85 49.55 -6.11
N PHE A 509 10.53 49.40 -6.13
CA PHE A 509 9.85 48.18 -5.67
C PHE A 509 10.09 47.00 -6.62
N GLU A 510 10.05 47.25 -7.92
CA GLU A 510 10.29 46.28 -8.98
C GLU A 510 11.78 45.85 -9.02
N LEU A 511 12.72 46.79 -8.80
CA LEU A 511 14.13 46.47 -8.56
C LEU A 511 14.34 45.61 -7.29
N SER A 512 13.59 45.86 -6.21
CA SER A 512 13.66 45.08 -4.97
C SER A 512 13.10 43.67 -5.14
N ILE A 513 12.05 43.49 -5.95
CA ILE A 513 11.54 42.17 -6.35
C ILE A 513 12.59 41.46 -7.20
N ALA A 514 13.15 42.12 -8.22
CA ALA A 514 14.16 41.53 -9.11
C ALA A 514 15.41 41.06 -8.36
N ASP A 515 15.93 41.84 -7.41
CA ASP A 515 17.05 41.44 -6.53
C ASP A 515 16.69 40.22 -5.66
N ARG A 516 15.51 40.23 -5.04
CA ARG A 516 15.07 39.12 -4.18
C ARG A 516 14.85 37.83 -4.97
N ASP A 517 14.26 37.92 -6.14
CA ASP A 517 13.94 36.77 -6.98
C ASP A 517 15.21 36.25 -7.70
N ALA A 518 16.16 37.12 -8.07
CA ALA A 518 17.50 36.71 -8.51
C ALA A 518 18.27 35.95 -7.42
N ARG A 519 18.21 36.40 -6.15
CA ARG A 519 18.77 35.66 -5.00
C ARG A 519 18.07 34.32 -4.77
N SER A 520 16.76 34.26 -4.98
CA SER A 520 15.98 33.01 -4.91
C SER A 520 16.44 32.01 -5.97
N VAL A 521 16.56 32.45 -7.23
CA VAL A 521 17.06 31.63 -8.35
C VAL A 521 18.50 31.16 -8.11
N ALA A 522 19.39 32.04 -7.63
CA ALA A 522 20.76 31.68 -7.30
C ALA A 522 20.83 30.60 -6.21
N LYS A 523 20.12 30.79 -5.08
CA LYS A 523 20.07 29.82 -3.98
C LYS A 523 19.43 28.49 -4.39
N ASN A 524 18.44 28.51 -5.30
CA ASN A 524 17.87 27.29 -5.87
C ASN A 524 18.89 26.56 -6.75
N GLY A 525 19.64 27.29 -7.60
CA GLY A 525 20.72 26.74 -8.40
C GLY A 525 21.85 26.11 -7.57
N GLU A 526 22.26 26.78 -6.49
CA GLU A 526 23.18 26.23 -5.49
C GLU A 526 22.63 24.96 -4.84
N THR A 527 21.35 24.96 -4.45
CA THR A 527 20.70 23.79 -3.83
C THR A 527 20.61 22.60 -4.79
N VAL A 528 20.26 22.83 -6.06
CA VAL A 528 20.20 21.80 -7.10
C VAL A 528 21.59 21.25 -7.43
N ASN A 529 22.62 22.10 -7.48
CA ASN A 529 23.99 21.64 -7.70
C ASN A 529 24.56 20.91 -6.47
N ALA A 530 24.28 21.38 -5.25
CA ALA A 530 24.62 20.64 -4.03
C ALA A 530 23.90 19.29 -3.94
N ALA A 531 22.65 19.20 -4.41
CA ALA A 531 21.93 17.94 -4.53
C ALA A 531 22.57 17.00 -5.57
N LYS A 532 22.99 17.52 -6.74
CA LYS A 532 23.79 16.76 -7.72
C LYS A 532 25.12 16.32 -7.12
N ASP A 533 25.90 17.20 -6.49
CA ASP A 533 27.12 16.85 -5.77
C ASP A 533 26.86 15.92 -4.57
N SER A 534 25.62 15.76 -4.11
CA SER A 534 25.20 14.80 -3.09
C SER A 534 24.77 13.44 -3.69
N LEU A 535 24.45 13.37 -4.98
CA LEU A 535 24.04 12.16 -5.73
C LEU A 535 25.19 11.60 -6.59
N ASP A 536 25.91 12.51 -7.23
CA ASP A 536 27.34 12.53 -7.56
C ASP A 536 28.27 12.27 -6.35
N ARG A 537 27.77 12.50 -5.12
CA ARG A 537 28.28 11.79 -3.96
C ARG A 537 27.63 10.43 -3.85
N PHE A 538 26.32 10.26 -3.84
CA PHE A 538 25.73 8.96 -3.53
C PHE A 538 26.39 7.79 -4.30
N TYR A 539 26.66 7.79 -5.60
CA TYR A 539 26.98 6.51 -6.28
C TYR A 539 28.29 5.71 -5.95
N ALA A 540 29.37 6.26 -5.38
CA ALA A 540 30.69 5.60 -5.41
C ALA A 540 31.33 5.06 -4.10
N GLU A 541 30.95 5.46 -2.88
CA GLU A 541 31.28 4.61 -1.69
C GLU A 541 30.57 3.27 -1.85
N TYR A 542 29.45 3.20 -2.59
CA TYR A 542 28.73 1.98 -2.91
C TYR A 542 29.42 1.16 -3.98
N ASN A 543 29.89 1.75 -5.07
CA ASN A 543 30.72 1.01 -6.01
C ASN A 543 31.98 0.48 -5.30
N ASP A 544 32.58 1.26 -4.41
CA ASP A 544 33.69 0.83 -3.53
C ASP A 544 33.28 -0.26 -2.51
N LYS A 545 32.14 -0.13 -1.82
CA LYS A 545 31.59 -1.07 -0.83
C LYS A 545 31.09 -2.38 -1.45
N LYS A 546 30.54 -2.31 -2.66
CA LYS A 546 30.21 -3.44 -3.54
C LYS A 546 31.50 -4.13 -3.97
N ASN A 547 32.49 -3.41 -4.49
CA ASN A 547 33.80 -3.96 -4.83
C ASN A 547 34.51 -4.58 -3.62
N LYS A 548 34.49 -3.95 -2.45
CA LYS A 548 35.02 -4.49 -1.18
C LYS A 548 34.26 -5.72 -0.68
N THR A 549 32.98 -5.84 -0.99
CA THR A 549 32.17 -7.02 -0.64
C THR A 549 32.41 -8.16 -1.62
N ILE A 550 32.49 -7.89 -2.92
CA ILE A 550 32.90 -8.86 -3.95
C ILE A 550 34.32 -9.37 -3.67
N ALA A 551 35.26 -8.49 -3.33
CA ALA A 551 36.63 -8.85 -2.96
C ALA A 551 36.65 -9.77 -1.72
N ARG A 552 35.90 -9.42 -0.66
CA ARG A 552 35.79 -10.26 0.55
C ARG A 552 35.14 -11.62 0.26
N ASN A 553 34.12 -11.67 -0.59
CA ASN A 553 33.48 -12.94 -0.97
C ASN A 553 34.46 -13.82 -1.76
N LYS A 554 35.22 -13.23 -2.69
CA LYS A 554 36.27 -13.93 -3.45
C LYS A 554 37.45 -14.40 -2.58
N GLU A 555 37.76 -13.66 -1.52
CA GLU A 555 38.72 -14.06 -0.49
C GLU A 555 38.19 -15.26 0.32
N PHE A 556 36.91 -15.25 0.75
CA PHE A 556 36.25 -16.39 1.39
C PHE A 556 36.14 -17.63 0.48
N GLU A 557 35.84 -17.46 -0.81
CA GLU A 557 35.81 -18.55 -1.80
C GLU A 557 37.19 -19.18 -1.97
N LYS A 558 38.26 -18.36 -1.99
CA LYS A 558 39.63 -18.85 -2.06
C LYS A 558 40.03 -19.59 -0.77
N ASP A 559 39.75 -19.00 0.40
CA ASP A 559 40.00 -19.65 1.70
C ASP A 559 39.25 -20.98 1.84
N ALA A 560 38.07 -21.11 1.22
CA ALA A 560 37.33 -22.36 1.16
C ALA A 560 37.96 -23.39 0.21
N ALA A 561 38.43 -22.98 -0.96
CA ALA A 561 39.11 -23.84 -1.93
C ALA A 561 40.46 -24.36 -1.41
N ASP A 562 41.30 -23.46 -0.88
CA ASP A 562 42.58 -23.80 -0.23
C ASP A 562 42.36 -24.76 0.99
N HIS A 563 41.17 -24.73 1.60
CA HIS A 563 40.81 -25.65 2.68
C HIS A 563 40.35 -27.04 2.19
N ASP A 564 39.70 -27.15 1.03
CA ASP A 564 39.23 -28.46 0.51
C ASP A 564 40.40 -29.29 -0.09
N GLU A 565 41.36 -28.64 -0.77
CA GLU A 565 42.60 -29.32 -1.22
C GLU A 565 43.43 -29.91 -0.06
N THR A 566 43.28 -29.38 1.16
CA THR A 566 44.01 -29.87 2.36
C THR A 566 43.29 -30.99 3.14
N LEU A 567 42.19 -31.52 2.60
CA LEU A 567 41.31 -32.52 3.24
C LEU A 567 41.27 -33.90 2.57
N ASN A 568 42.39 -34.34 1.99
CA ASN A 568 42.61 -35.74 1.61
C ASN A 568 42.45 -36.68 2.82
N GLY A 569 41.44 -37.56 2.75
CA GLY A 569 41.09 -38.53 3.80
C GLY A 569 39.61 -38.97 3.73
N THR A 570 39.29 -40.09 4.39
CA THR A 570 37.91 -40.61 4.54
C THR A 570 37.06 -39.70 5.44
N ILE A 571 35.73 -39.85 5.40
CA ILE A 571 34.79 -39.01 6.17
C ILE A 571 35.08 -39.09 7.68
N TRP A 572 35.41 -40.28 8.20
CA TRP A 572 35.78 -40.48 9.60
C TRP A 572 37.09 -39.79 9.98
N GLU A 573 38.13 -39.86 9.13
CA GLU A 573 39.39 -39.15 9.36
C GLU A 573 39.19 -37.63 9.38
N ARG A 574 38.32 -37.08 8.51
CA ARG A 574 37.95 -35.65 8.54
C ARG A 574 37.28 -35.28 9.87
N VAL A 575 36.32 -36.08 10.34
CA VAL A 575 35.65 -35.87 11.64
C VAL A 575 36.64 -35.88 12.81
N VAL A 576 37.56 -36.85 12.86
CA VAL A 576 38.62 -36.90 13.90
C VAL A 576 39.52 -35.66 13.82
N LYS A 577 40.06 -35.34 12.64
CA LYS A 577 40.93 -34.17 12.40
C LYS A 577 40.23 -32.84 12.76
N GLN A 578 38.91 -32.77 12.61
CA GLN A 578 38.09 -31.60 12.97
C GLN A 578 37.75 -31.53 14.46
N ILE A 579 37.60 -32.67 15.14
CA ILE A 579 37.54 -32.74 16.60
C ILE A 579 38.88 -32.30 17.21
N ASP A 580 40.01 -32.83 16.71
CA ASP A 580 41.36 -32.49 17.21
C ASP A 580 41.70 -31.01 17.01
N THR A 581 41.36 -30.42 15.86
CA THR A 581 41.54 -28.96 15.65
C THR A 581 40.60 -28.11 16.52
N SER A 582 39.40 -28.59 16.85
CA SER A 582 38.52 -27.95 17.84
C SER A 582 39.08 -28.02 19.28
N ALA A 583 39.75 -29.12 19.62
CA ALA A 583 40.44 -29.28 20.90
C ALA A 583 41.70 -28.40 20.96
N ALA A 584 42.50 -28.37 19.90
CA ALA A 584 43.69 -27.54 19.78
C ALA A 584 43.36 -26.04 19.87
N THR A 585 42.32 -25.57 19.18
CA THR A 585 41.86 -24.17 19.29
C THR A 585 41.29 -23.85 20.68
N SER A 586 40.60 -24.80 21.32
CA SER A 586 40.17 -24.67 22.73
C SER A 586 41.36 -24.55 23.70
N SER A 587 42.45 -25.28 23.46
CA SER A 587 43.69 -25.19 24.24
C SER A 587 44.44 -23.88 23.99
N ALA A 588 44.60 -23.47 22.73
CA ALA A 588 45.27 -22.23 22.34
C ALA A 588 44.55 -20.97 22.87
N ASN A 589 43.22 -20.99 22.93
CA ASN A 589 42.44 -19.91 23.55
C ASN A 589 42.62 -19.86 25.08
N ASN A 590 42.72 -21.01 25.76
CA ASN A 590 43.06 -21.07 27.19
C ASN A 590 44.50 -20.58 27.48
N ALA A 591 45.47 -20.88 26.61
CA ALA A 591 46.83 -20.36 26.72
C ALA A 591 46.85 -18.82 26.58
N LYS A 592 46.25 -18.27 25.51
CA LYS A 592 46.13 -16.82 25.30
C LYS A 592 45.34 -16.10 26.39
N LEU A 593 44.42 -16.78 27.08
CA LEU A 593 43.73 -16.24 28.26
C LEU A 593 44.65 -16.17 29.49
N LYS A 594 45.45 -17.23 29.73
CA LYS A 594 46.43 -17.27 30.83
C LYS A 594 47.56 -16.24 30.68
N ASP A 595 48.06 -16.01 29.46
CA ASP A 595 49.09 -14.99 29.24
C ASP A 595 48.54 -13.57 29.41
N LYS A 596 47.31 -13.31 28.94
CA LYS A 596 46.64 -12.01 29.19
C LYS A 596 46.35 -11.76 30.68
N LEU A 597 46.13 -12.80 31.48
CA LEU A 597 45.99 -12.68 32.94
C LEU A 597 47.33 -12.44 33.65
N LYS A 598 48.47 -12.88 33.07
CA LYS A 598 49.81 -12.67 33.65
C LYS A 598 50.42 -11.29 33.37
N LEU A 599 49.99 -10.59 32.32
CA LEU A 599 50.43 -9.23 32.01
C LEU A 599 49.53 -8.13 32.63
N ALA A 600 48.52 -8.51 33.42
CA ALA A 600 47.51 -7.59 33.95
C ALA A 600 47.79 -7.07 35.38
N ASP A 601 48.90 -7.47 36.00
CA ASP A 601 49.24 -7.13 37.39
C ASP A 601 49.95 -5.76 37.50
N GLY A 602 49.41 -4.75 36.81
CA GLY A 602 50.06 -3.44 36.64
C GLY A 602 49.18 -2.35 36.03
N LYS A 603 48.65 -1.47 36.89
CA LYS A 603 47.77 -0.30 36.63
C LYS A 603 46.32 -0.59 36.24
N GLU A 604 45.43 0.11 36.92
CA GLU A 604 43.99 0.18 36.62
C GLU A 604 43.71 1.11 35.45
N ASP A 605 42.73 0.78 34.60
CA ASP A 605 41.85 1.78 33.98
C ASP A 605 40.48 1.17 33.63
N LYS A 606 39.41 1.98 33.63
CA LYS A 606 38.01 1.53 33.60
C LYS A 606 37.24 2.03 32.38
N SER A 607 37.13 1.21 31.31
CA SER A 607 35.95 1.20 30.40
C SER A 607 36.04 0.24 29.21
N LYS A 608 35.78 -1.08 29.41
CA LYS A 608 35.30 -1.94 28.31
C LYS A 608 34.14 -2.83 28.78
N LYS A 609 32.97 -2.63 28.17
CA LYS A 609 31.74 -3.38 28.43
C LYS A 609 31.89 -4.78 27.81
N VAL A 610 32.05 -5.81 28.64
CA VAL A 610 32.26 -7.19 28.17
C VAL A 610 31.00 -7.69 27.48
N THR A 611 31.11 -8.02 26.19
CA THR A 611 30.07 -8.73 25.45
C THR A 611 30.02 -10.19 25.85
N ALA A 612 28.81 -10.74 25.99
CA ALA A 612 28.61 -12.14 26.32
C ALA A 612 29.25 -13.07 25.26
N PRO A 613 29.77 -14.25 25.65
CA PRO A 613 30.37 -15.18 24.71
C PRO A 613 29.32 -15.63 23.67
N LYS A 614 29.66 -15.50 22.39
CA LYS A 614 28.81 -16.00 21.29
C LYS A 614 28.55 -17.50 21.50
N SER A 615 27.31 -17.93 21.27
CA SER A 615 26.94 -19.35 21.25
C SER A 615 27.87 -20.13 20.31
N LYS A 616 28.31 -21.33 20.73
CA LYS A 616 29.16 -22.20 19.91
C LYS A 616 28.48 -22.47 18.57
N ASP A 617 29.23 -22.37 17.46
CA ASP A 617 28.76 -22.73 16.13
C ASP A 617 28.52 -24.26 16.06
N THR A 618 27.28 -24.66 16.30
CA THR A 618 26.83 -26.05 16.17
C THR A 618 26.47 -26.41 14.73
N GLY A 619 26.49 -25.46 13.78
CA GLY A 619 26.12 -25.69 12.38
C GLY A 619 27.04 -26.71 11.73
N ARG A 620 28.35 -26.51 11.87
CA ARG A 620 29.38 -27.42 11.30
C ARG A 620 29.23 -28.86 11.78
N MET A 621 29.02 -29.05 13.09
CA MET A 621 28.78 -30.36 13.70
C MET A 621 27.46 -30.99 13.20
N LYS A 622 26.40 -30.19 13.06
CA LYS A 622 25.09 -30.64 12.55
C LYS A 622 25.20 -31.12 11.09
N SER A 623 25.90 -30.40 10.22
CA SER A 623 26.12 -30.80 8.83
C SER A 623 26.92 -32.11 8.71
N LEU A 624 27.97 -32.27 9.52
CA LEU A 624 28.74 -33.53 9.55
C LEU A 624 27.92 -34.72 10.05
N LEU A 625 27.09 -34.54 11.07
CA LEU A 625 26.19 -35.58 11.57
C LEU A 625 25.10 -35.96 10.55
N ILE A 626 24.64 -35.00 9.74
CA ILE A 626 23.73 -35.27 8.62
C ILE A 626 24.42 -36.10 7.53
N ASN A 627 25.65 -35.75 7.15
CA ASN A 627 26.43 -36.50 6.16
C ASN A 627 26.86 -37.90 6.65
N LEU A 628 27.09 -38.07 7.96
CA LEU A 628 27.31 -39.39 8.57
C LEU A 628 26.04 -40.25 8.55
N LYS A 629 24.85 -39.64 8.67
CA LYS A 629 23.56 -40.36 8.59
C LYS A 629 23.24 -40.85 7.17
N SER A 630 23.85 -40.27 6.13
CA SER A 630 23.69 -40.71 4.74
C SER A 630 24.81 -41.65 4.23
N ASP A 631 25.83 -41.93 5.04
CA ASP A 631 26.87 -42.92 4.69
C ASP A 631 26.36 -44.36 4.86
N LYS A 632 26.25 -45.07 3.74
CA LYS A 632 25.78 -46.47 3.70
C LYS A 632 26.76 -47.47 4.34
N ASN A 633 27.99 -47.06 4.62
CA ASN A 633 29.00 -47.88 5.28
C ASN A 633 29.10 -47.61 6.80
N ALA A 634 28.22 -46.81 7.37
CA ALA A 634 28.21 -46.54 8.81
C ALA A 634 27.89 -47.81 9.63
N PRO A 635 28.64 -48.11 10.71
CA PRO A 635 28.38 -49.28 11.53
C PRO A 635 27.03 -49.16 12.24
N GLY A 636 26.12 -50.08 11.92
CA GLY A 636 24.71 -50.09 12.38
C GLY A 636 23.68 -49.79 11.29
N ALA A 637 24.08 -49.45 10.06
CA ALA A 637 23.15 -49.12 8.96
C ALA A 637 22.38 -50.32 8.36
N ASN A 638 22.64 -51.56 8.81
CA ASN A 638 22.07 -52.80 8.26
C ASN A 638 21.11 -53.54 9.22
N ASP A 639 20.86 -53.03 10.43
CA ASP A 639 20.00 -53.68 11.44
C ASP A 639 18.67 -52.92 11.63
N GLN A 640 17.87 -52.80 10.56
CA GLN A 640 16.44 -52.42 10.63
C GLN A 640 15.63 -52.88 9.42
#